data_AF-A0A8H6Q4H6-F1
#
_entry.id   AF-A0A8H6Q4H6-F1
#
_cell.length_a   1.000
_cell.length_b   1.000
_cell.length_c   1.000
_cell.angle_alpha   90.00
_cell.angle_beta   90.00
_cell.angle_gamma   90.00
#
_symmetry.space_group_name_H-M   'P 1'
#
loop_
_entity.id
_entity.type
_entity.pdbx_description
1 polymer ?
#
loop_
_entity_poly.entity_id
_entity_poly.type
_entity_poly.pdbx_seq_one_letter_code
_entity_poly.pdbx_strand_id
1 'polypeptide(L)'
;MLRSLLSFGQRNTEYIFPTVDPKNDGPDCKQDCADCTVEFPSKVKIESLTPLYGHIKRFDTHVLVATGKSDWVEKVTQEKGSLTEALDSVKPRHGRLMISASNLRSPENYETEKESEGNTVLILPSFTFVDAVKPNDVRELVERYIDSPQDAGTSQSNSALLSRPCEYDYVVLLCSHKRRDARCGITAPLIKKELERHLRPLDLYRDAHDERPGGVGIFFVSHVGGHKFTANVMVYRKKEQQMIWLARVRPEHCEGIVKYTLLQGKVKMGPPDPEQPQPPEQRVRKRRRRTMACTQCRSRKLRCDREYPTCGRCLKSKTPNKCTYEDGFLWQQPNTVASPVFSDRGPTALAQMPRVDRAPALTTPNSGISSLPPPPQPPPLPSTPHGRHGEEKRSFLETVLGAPKAGVNQEPYVNTEVLQRPRHPPENRHEAQSLPLEDDDELASPSQQLDILPRMMMRGKETKTRFNGSGILANLIAQFPDIRSFAEEVRLSSPNLTQLRFDLERVKRGLWKRKPLNESIPLPDTKSLIDMLPSRRTVDELVVLYLTCIESTHRILHVPSFLKELDEFWAQKDHPDLVSTGFVVQLLLVLACAWNLADFDTLQLKNEASLKCYTPVEWVLHVEKWLDNAHIKRPEITALRMQILLIIAQNSFGMKRSQAWLATGTLVKQAMIAGYHRDPSRYTKISVFNKEMRRRIWMTIVELDLQVALERGMPPSVQESDYDTAPASNINDNEIQETSTELPGERPLHEITDSSFQAVLTQSLPLRLKACALMHSPRISCRYEEIQRLDWELGRYLQKIPAWPIAENDDYQSKNKVTLLKSLLETKIAHSLLSVHTPFAIEAPREPLFAPSARSRLEVATLILSNQKRLHEKSKQLSLCNFGEWTMQAFCTVCQILHAGNSTHVSSPTFLTHTLPGIPESLVSLLEMVLASVETRLLLVVKGAKEYFFMSTLLALVKAKLWPVQANVYKQEVVDRVIYFAQTLFSRHANCAHLGDRGQGCFGTDQVNAGRLPLRIVHSADTLLYQVPSMTSGPGLAPPLAADLNGALQSPDFCIAPYGEIDPFLEVFDWADLTGITLDE
;
A
#
# COMPACT_ATOMS: atom_id res chain seq x y z
N MET A 1 -10.51 -52.48 1.35
CA MET A 1 -10.79 -53.33 2.53
C MET A 1 -9.65 -53.19 3.54
N LEU A 2 -9.82 -53.73 4.76
CA LEU A 2 -8.94 -53.50 5.92
C LEU A 2 -7.47 -53.89 5.69
N ARG A 3 -6.54 -53.09 6.27
CA ARG A 3 -5.65 -53.53 7.36
C ARG A 3 -4.95 -52.34 8.05
N SER A 4 -4.56 -52.54 9.32
CA SER A 4 -3.79 -51.64 10.19
C SER A 4 -4.36 -50.26 10.54
N LEU A 5 -5.33 -50.26 11.45
CA LEU A 5 -5.30 -49.34 12.59
C LEU A 5 -4.14 -49.70 13.54
N LEU A 6 -3.94 -48.88 14.59
CA LEU A 6 -3.08 -49.08 15.77
C LEU A 6 -1.58 -48.76 15.64
N SER A 7 -1.24 -47.51 15.98
CA SER A 7 -0.17 -47.24 16.95
C SER A 7 -0.53 -46.02 17.82
N PHE A 8 -0.75 -46.26 19.12
CA PHE A 8 -0.80 -45.22 20.15
C PHE A 8 0.52 -45.29 20.94
N GLY A 9 1.15 -44.14 21.19
CA GLY A 9 2.46 -44.04 21.84
C GLY A 9 3.63 -44.01 20.83
N GLN A 10 4.80 -43.46 21.18
CA GLN A 10 5.25 -42.94 22.49
C GLN A 10 5.70 -41.47 22.38
N ARG A 11 5.90 -40.80 23.53
CA ARG A 11 6.59 -39.50 23.58
C ARG A 11 8.07 -39.71 23.25
N ASN A 12 8.61 -38.99 22.28
CA ASN A 12 10.04 -38.97 22.03
C ASN A 12 10.71 -38.00 23.03
N THR A 13 11.79 -38.45 23.70
CA THR A 13 12.27 -37.82 24.95
C THR A 13 13.32 -36.72 24.78
N GLU A 14 13.80 -36.47 23.55
CA GLU A 14 14.88 -35.54 23.27
C GLU A 14 14.38 -34.31 22.49
N TYR A 15 13.95 -33.29 23.24
CA TYR A 15 13.57 -31.99 22.69
C TYR A 15 14.18 -30.84 23.52
N ILE A 16 15.37 -30.41 23.09
CA ILE A 16 16.17 -29.34 23.71
C ILE A 16 15.43 -27.98 23.79
N PHE A 17 14.49 -27.73 22.87
CA PHE A 17 13.62 -26.56 22.89
C PHE A 17 12.39 -26.82 23.78
N PRO A 18 11.98 -25.92 24.70
CA PRO A 18 10.71 -26.09 25.39
C PRO A 18 9.51 -25.87 24.44
N THR A 19 8.45 -26.66 24.61
CA THR A 19 7.13 -26.35 24.05
C THR A 19 6.41 -25.39 24.99
N VAL A 20 6.12 -24.17 24.55
CA VAL A 20 5.51 -23.13 25.39
C VAL A 20 4.02 -23.39 25.61
N ASP A 21 3.62 -23.43 26.88
CA ASP A 21 2.23 -23.57 27.31
C ASP A 21 1.86 -22.36 28.19
N PRO A 22 0.91 -21.50 27.77
CA PRO A 22 0.43 -20.37 28.58
C PRO A 22 -0.03 -20.74 29.99
N LYS A 23 -0.40 -22.00 30.26
CA LYS A 23 -0.73 -22.48 31.61
C LYS A 23 0.49 -22.59 32.54
N ASN A 24 1.67 -22.80 31.99
CA ASN A 24 2.92 -23.03 32.73
C ASN A 24 3.86 -21.82 32.66
N ASP A 25 3.94 -21.17 31.49
CA ASP A 25 4.77 -19.99 31.20
C ASP A 25 4.08 -18.65 31.54
N GLY A 26 2.77 -18.67 31.77
CA GLY A 26 1.93 -17.48 32.00
C GLY A 26 1.27 -16.95 30.72
N PRO A 27 0.20 -16.13 30.83
CA PRO A 27 -0.57 -15.67 29.67
C PRO A 27 0.26 -14.83 28.69
N ASP A 28 1.18 -14.01 29.23
CA ASP A 28 2.00 -13.06 28.46
C ASP A 28 3.26 -13.68 27.87
N CYS A 29 3.42 -15.01 27.92
CA CYS A 29 4.49 -15.70 27.20
C CYS A 29 4.44 -15.40 25.69
N LYS A 30 3.24 -15.15 25.16
CA LYS A 30 2.97 -14.87 23.74
C LYS A 30 2.96 -13.38 23.35
N GLN A 31 3.26 -12.47 24.28
CA GLN A 31 3.22 -11.02 24.06
C GLN A 31 4.62 -10.40 23.98
N ASP A 32 4.78 -9.35 23.15
CA ASP A 32 5.98 -8.50 23.15
C ASP A 32 5.86 -7.44 24.27
N CYS A 33 6.94 -7.19 25.03
CA CYS A 33 6.93 -6.16 26.08
C CYS A 33 6.94 -4.72 25.53
N ALA A 34 6.57 -3.76 26.39
CA ALA A 34 6.18 -2.41 26.02
C ALA A 34 6.76 -1.24 26.87
N ASP A 35 7.49 -1.47 27.97
CA ASP A 35 7.88 -0.40 28.92
C ASP A 35 9.22 -0.64 29.68
N CYS A 36 10.21 0.26 29.47
CA CYS A 36 11.20 0.70 30.47
C CYS A 36 11.97 1.96 30.01
N THR A 37 12.61 2.64 30.97
CA THR A 37 13.37 3.89 30.78
C THR A 37 14.72 3.77 30.04
N VAL A 38 15.07 2.59 29.49
CA VAL A 38 16.31 2.39 28.71
C VAL A 38 15.96 2.05 27.26
N GLU A 39 15.65 3.09 26.49
CA GLU A 39 15.28 2.96 25.07
C GLU A 39 16.49 2.54 24.21
N PHE A 40 16.26 1.66 23.23
CA PHE A 40 17.19 1.54 22.11
C PHE A 40 17.20 2.83 21.28
N PRO A 41 18.34 3.26 20.70
CA PRO A 41 18.39 4.46 19.87
C PRO A 41 17.36 4.38 18.74
N SER A 42 16.60 5.46 18.51
CA SER A 42 15.44 5.51 17.60
C SER A 42 15.66 5.11 16.13
N LYS A 43 16.92 4.90 15.72
CA LYS A 43 17.33 4.33 14.42
C LYS A 43 17.24 2.78 14.39
N VAL A 44 17.23 2.12 15.55
CA VAL A 44 17.19 0.65 15.69
C VAL A 44 15.76 0.15 15.60
N LYS A 45 15.29 -0.07 14.36
CA LYS A 45 13.95 -0.63 14.11
C LYS A 45 13.92 -2.13 14.41
N ILE A 46 13.36 -2.48 15.57
CA ILE A 46 12.99 -3.86 15.92
C ILE A 46 11.70 -4.24 15.17
N GLU A 47 11.78 -5.36 14.46
CA GLU A 47 10.70 -5.94 13.65
C GLU A 47 9.79 -6.79 14.56
N SER A 48 8.51 -6.38 14.71
CA SER A 48 7.65 -6.63 15.89
C SER A 48 6.30 -7.34 15.67
N LEU A 49 5.88 -7.67 14.44
CA LEU A 49 4.56 -8.27 14.15
C LEU A 49 4.55 -9.49 13.20
N THR A 50 5.55 -10.37 13.32
CA THR A 50 5.49 -11.85 13.14
C THR A 50 5.20 -12.48 14.50
N PRO A 51 4.54 -13.64 14.58
CA PRO A 51 4.77 -14.55 15.71
C PRO A 51 6.28 -14.82 15.91
N LEU A 52 6.75 -14.85 17.15
CA LEU A 52 8.14 -15.26 17.44
C LEU A 52 8.33 -16.78 17.25
N TYR A 53 7.30 -17.55 17.62
CA TYR A 53 7.35 -19.00 17.75
C TYR A 53 7.48 -19.75 16.41
N GLY A 54 8.30 -20.80 16.42
CA GLY A 54 8.51 -21.70 15.29
C GLY A 54 9.44 -21.20 14.18
N HIS A 55 10.01 -19.99 14.30
CA HIS A 55 10.77 -19.35 13.21
C HIS A 55 12.29 -19.60 13.20
N ILE A 56 12.86 -20.21 14.24
CA ILE A 56 14.24 -20.76 14.19
C ILE A 56 14.21 -22.20 13.68
N LYS A 57 15.03 -22.53 12.66
CA LYS A 57 15.17 -23.90 12.16
C LYS A 57 15.81 -24.79 13.23
N ARG A 58 15.13 -25.87 13.65
CA ARG A 58 15.66 -26.87 14.59
C ARG A 58 17.09 -27.29 14.21
N PHE A 59 17.93 -27.36 15.22
CA PHE A 59 19.26 -27.95 15.25
C PHE A 59 19.35 -28.69 16.59
N ASP A 60 20.29 -29.62 16.69
CA ASP A 60 20.37 -30.54 17.84
C ASP A 60 21.69 -30.33 18.61
N THR A 61 22.76 -29.95 17.90
CA THR A 61 24.06 -29.53 18.48
C THR A 61 24.43 -28.12 18.02
N HIS A 62 24.98 -27.29 18.91
CA HIS A 62 25.55 -25.97 18.59
C HIS A 62 27.03 -25.92 18.98
N VAL A 63 27.90 -25.63 18.01
CA VAL A 63 29.33 -25.43 18.22
C VAL A 63 29.64 -23.94 18.16
N LEU A 64 30.28 -23.44 19.21
CA LEU A 64 30.74 -22.06 19.35
C LEU A 64 32.25 -22.02 19.22
N VAL A 65 32.76 -21.42 18.15
CA VAL A 65 34.22 -21.25 17.95
C VAL A 65 34.69 -20.00 18.71
N ALA A 66 35.65 -20.17 19.63
CA ALA A 66 36.30 -19.07 20.31
C ALA A 66 37.17 -18.30 19.32
N THR A 67 36.84 -17.02 19.09
CA THR A 67 37.59 -16.17 18.14
C THR A 67 38.09 -14.86 18.76
N GLY A 68 37.69 -14.53 19.99
CA GLY A 68 37.95 -13.23 20.65
C GLY A 68 37.31 -12.00 19.97
N LYS A 69 36.96 -12.09 18.67
CA LYS A 69 36.29 -11.07 17.85
C LYS A 69 34.87 -10.78 18.38
N SER A 70 34.39 -9.55 18.19
CA SER A 70 33.01 -9.12 18.51
C SER A 70 32.15 -8.80 17.27
N ASP A 71 32.73 -8.96 16.08
CA ASP A 71 32.09 -8.83 14.77
C ASP A 71 32.88 -9.68 13.76
N TRP A 72 32.22 -10.17 12.70
CA TRP A 72 32.78 -11.18 11.79
C TRP A 72 32.44 -10.87 10.32
N VAL A 73 32.88 -11.73 9.39
CA VAL A 73 32.37 -11.73 8.01
C VAL A 73 30.95 -12.27 7.96
N GLU A 74 30.14 -11.77 7.01
CA GLU A 74 28.68 -11.93 6.95
C GLU A 74 28.21 -13.41 7.11
N LYS A 75 28.97 -14.36 6.56
CA LYS A 75 28.85 -15.79 6.84
C LYS A 75 30.20 -16.30 7.32
N VAL A 76 30.30 -16.62 8.62
CA VAL A 76 31.54 -17.16 9.24
C VAL A 76 32.01 -18.45 8.59
N THR A 77 31.09 -19.25 8.03
CA THR A 77 31.41 -20.48 7.30
C THR A 77 31.99 -20.25 5.90
N GLN A 78 32.19 -18.99 5.49
CA GLN A 78 32.83 -18.58 4.24
C GLN A 78 34.18 -17.86 4.47
N GLU A 79 34.68 -17.81 5.71
CA GLU A 79 36.04 -17.33 6.03
C GLU A 79 37.04 -18.45 5.65
N LYS A 80 37.64 -18.37 4.45
CA LYS A 80 38.48 -19.44 3.89
C LYS A 80 39.64 -19.83 4.81
N GLY A 81 39.82 -21.14 5.02
CA GLY A 81 40.83 -21.70 5.93
C GLY A 81 40.45 -21.62 7.42
N SER A 82 39.25 -21.12 7.76
CA SER A 82 38.79 -21.07 9.15
C SER A 82 38.24 -22.41 9.64
N LEU A 83 38.28 -22.61 10.96
CA LEU A 83 37.60 -23.73 11.60
C LEU A 83 36.08 -23.73 11.33
N THR A 84 35.47 -22.55 11.16
CA THR A 84 34.04 -22.40 10.83
C THR A 84 33.70 -22.78 9.38
N GLU A 85 34.62 -22.67 8.42
CA GLU A 85 34.44 -23.23 7.06
C GLU A 85 34.52 -24.77 7.11
N ALA A 86 35.55 -25.30 7.76
CA ALA A 86 35.74 -26.75 7.89
C ALA A 86 34.56 -27.43 8.61
N LEU A 87 34.01 -26.82 9.67
CA LEU A 87 32.81 -27.30 10.37
C LEU A 87 31.54 -27.34 9.48
N ASP A 88 31.38 -26.43 8.52
CA ASP A 88 30.22 -26.39 7.61
C ASP A 88 30.35 -27.42 6.47
N SER A 89 31.57 -27.92 6.23
CA SER A 89 31.86 -28.97 5.25
C SER A 89 31.52 -30.39 5.73
N VAL A 90 31.47 -30.61 7.06
CA VAL A 90 31.22 -31.91 7.69
C VAL A 90 29.77 -31.97 8.19
N LYS A 91 29.11 -33.12 7.99
CA LYS A 91 27.76 -33.38 8.51
C LYS A 91 27.87 -34.45 9.61
N PRO A 92 27.30 -34.21 10.81
CA PRO A 92 27.18 -35.25 11.82
C PRO A 92 26.27 -36.39 11.34
N ARG A 93 26.47 -37.59 11.90
CA ARG A 93 25.57 -38.74 11.73
C ARG A 93 24.22 -38.50 12.39
N HIS A 94 24.19 -37.73 13.48
CA HIS A 94 22.99 -37.49 14.27
C HIS A 94 22.59 -36.01 14.34
N GLY A 95 21.34 -35.73 13.95
CA GLY A 95 20.74 -34.40 14.03
C GLY A 95 21.32 -33.37 13.05
N ARG A 96 21.08 -32.09 13.34
CA ARG A 96 21.61 -30.95 12.57
C ARG A 96 22.52 -30.07 13.42
N LEU A 97 23.69 -29.74 12.88
CA LEU A 97 24.64 -28.81 13.48
C LEU A 97 24.21 -27.34 13.30
N MET A 98 24.48 -26.53 14.32
CA MET A 98 24.56 -25.08 14.24
C MET A 98 25.98 -24.63 14.57
N ILE A 99 26.51 -23.67 13.82
CA ILE A 99 27.87 -23.17 13.95
C ILE A 99 27.79 -21.66 14.17
N SER A 100 28.42 -21.16 15.23
CA SER A 100 28.61 -19.72 15.45
C SER A 100 30.06 -19.44 15.84
N ALA A 101 30.57 -18.28 15.43
CA ALA A 101 31.79 -17.73 16.01
C ALA A 101 31.41 -16.90 17.24
N SER A 102 32.30 -16.84 18.24
CA SER A 102 32.06 -16.26 19.56
C SER A 102 33.21 -15.35 20.00
N ASN A 103 32.90 -14.34 20.82
CA ASN A 103 33.89 -13.50 21.49
C ASN A 103 34.55 -14.18 22.71
N LEU A 104 34.14 -15.42 23.01
CA LEU A 104 34.88 -16.34 23.87
C LEU A 104 36.38 -16.32 23.49
N ARG A 105 37.24 -16.27 24.51
CA ARG A 105 38.69 -16.44 24.38
C ARG A 105 39.06 -17.92 24.58
N SER A 106 40.10 -18.38 23.89
CA SER A 106 40.87 -19.55 24.33
C SER A 106 41.55 -19.25 25.67
N PRO A 107 41.91 -20.26 26.48
CA PRO A 107 42.71 -20.05 27.69
C PRO A 107 44.00 -19.29 27.39
N GLU A 108 44.34 -18.31 28.24
CA GLU A 108 45.61 -17.59 28.13
C GLU A 108 46.74 -18.48 28.68
N ASN A 109 47.45 -19.16 27.78
CA ASN A 109 48.74 -19.79 28.11
C ASN A 109 49.76 -18.67 28.39
N TYR A 110 49.83 -18.24 29.65
CA TYR A 110 51.01 -17.55 30.18
C TYR A 110 52.21 -18.47 29.93
N GLU A 111 53.25 -17.94 29.29
CA GLU A 111 54.35 -18.71 28.67
C GLU A 111 53.86 -19.59 27.50
N THR A 112 53.86 -19.15 26.24
CA THR A 112 54.98 -18.52 25.52
C THR A 112 54.52 -17.89 24.19
N GLU A 113 55.31 -16.96 23.64
CA GLU A 113 55.15 -16.45 22.27
C GLU A 113 55.53 -17.51 21.22
N LYS A 114 54.63 -18.47 20.95
CA LYS A 114 54.71 -19.38 19.80
C LYS A 114 53.33 -19.86 19.35
N GLU A 115 53.20 -19.97 18.04
CA GLU A 115 51.97 -20.20 17.27
C GLU A 115 51.08 -21.35 17.81
N SER A 116 50.10 -21.00 18.63
CA SER A 116 48.99 -21.90 18.99
C SER A 116 48.00 -21.95 17.81
N GLU A 117 48.29 -22.80 16.83
CA GLU A 117 47.56 -22.91 15.54
C GLU A 117 46.09 -23.40 15.65
N GLY A 118 45.53 -23.56 16.85
CA GLY A 118 44.23 -24.17 17.09
C GLY A 118 43.27 -23.27 17.89
N ASN A 119 41.96 -23.40 17.64
CA ASN A 119 40.92 -22.62 18.31
C ASN A 119 40.26 -23.47 19.40
N THR A 120 39.87 -22.85 20.51
CA THR A 120 38.92 -23.47 21.44
C THR A 120 37.52 -23.49 20.82
N VAL A 121 36.76 -24.57 21.04
CA VAL A 121 35.33 -24.64 20.74
C VAL A 121 34.54 -25.03 21.99
N LEU A 122 33.31 -24.53 22.12
CA LEU A 122 32.33 -24.99 23.12
C LEU A 122 31.18 -25.70 22.41
N ILE A 123 30.94 -26.95 22.79
CA ILE A 123 29.86 -27.80 22.28
C ILE A 123 28.68 -27.74 23.27
N LEU A 124 27.48 -27.50 22.73
CA LEU A 124 26.21 -27.43 23.45
C LEU A 124 25.19 -28.34 22.76
N PRO A 125 24.34 -29.09 23.50
CA PRO A 125 24.06 -28.96 24.93
C PRO A 125 25.01 -29.72 25.87
N SER A 126 26.07 -30.37 25.39
CA SER A 126 26.99 -31.13 26.26
C SER A 126 27.76 -30.29 27.29
N PHE A 127 27.89 -28.97 27.08
CA PHE A 127 28.71 -28.09 27.92
C PHE A 127 30.18 -28.56 28.00
N THR A 128 30.73 -28.96 26.86
CA THR A 128 32.12 -29.45 26.72
C THR A 128 32.94 -28.44 25.93
N PHE A 129 34.04 -27.94 26.51
CA PHE A 129 35.09 -27.28 25.73
C PHE A 129 36.00 -28.33 25.09
N VAL A 130 36.44 -28.07 23.86
CA VAL A 130 37.56 -28.77 23.22
C VAL A 130 38.56 -27.70 22.77
N ASP A 131 39.81 -27.80 23.21
CA ASP A 131 40.84 -26.79 22.97
C ASP A 131 41.77 -27.18 21.81
N ALA A 132 42.48 -26.19 21.27
CA ALA A 132 43.49 -26.35 20.21
C ALA A 132 43.02 -26.99 18.88
N VAL A 133 41.72 -26.94 18.56
CA VAL A 133 41.16 -27.55 17.34
C VAL A 133 41.60 -26.80 16.07
N LYS A 134 42.23 -27.51 15.13
CA LYS A 134 42.59 -27.01 13.79
C LYS A 134 41.55 -27.44 12.74
N PRO A 135 41.47 -26.80 11.56
CA PRO A 135 40.53 -27.16 10.50
C PRO A 135 40.58 -28.63 10.06
N ASN A 136 41.75 -29.28 10.13
CA ASN A 136 41.92 -30.69 9.78
C ASN A 136 41.28 -31.64 10.81
N ASP A 137 41.20 -31.21 12.08
CA ASP A 137 40.78 -32.05 13.21
C ASP A 137 39.25 -32.09 13.36
N VAL A 138 38.52 -31.28 12.57
CA VAL A 138 37.06 -31.18 12.58
C VAL A 138 36.37 -32.54 12.42
N ARG A 139 36.96 -33.45 11.64
CA ARG A 139 36.38 -34.79 11.47
C ARG A 139 36.45 -35.60 12.77
N GLU A 140 37.58 -35.55 13.48
CA GLU A 140 37.72 -36.18 14.79
C GLU A 140 36.80 -35.51 15.82
N LEU A 141 36.71 -34.17 15.80
CA LEU A 141 35.81 -33.41 16.65
C LEU A 141 34.35 -33.86 16.50
N VAL A 142 33.87 -34.00 15.26
CA VAL A 142 32.49 -34.45 14.98
C VAL A 142 32.29 -35.92 15.38
N GLU A 143 33.16 -36.82 14.92
CA GLU A 143 33.00 -38.25 15.17
C GLU A 143 33.14 -38.61 16.67
N ARG A 144 34.02 -37.95 17.43
CA ARG A 144 34.29 -38.24 18.85
C ARG A 144 33.44 -37.44 19.85
N TYR A 145 33.14 -36.17 19.57
CA TYR A 145 32.52 -35.27 20.55
C TYR A 145 31.10 -34.80 20.19
N ILE A 146 30.59 -35.13 18.99
CA ILE A 146 29.23 -34.78 18.55
C ILE A 146 28.40 -36.02 18.25
N ASP A 147 28.94 -37.00 17.51
CA ASP A 147 28.19 -38.21 17.15
C ASP A 147 28.22 -39.30 18.25
N SER A 148 29.35 -39.47 18.96
CA SER A 148 29.50 -40.45 20.06
C SER A 148 29.89 -39.81 21.42
N PRO A 149 29.10 -38.86 21.96
CA PRO A 149 29.50 -38.06 23.13
C PRO A 149 29.70 -38.84 24.45
N GLN A 150 29.29 -40.10 24.53
CA GLN A 150 29.45 -40.92 25.75
C GLN A 150 30.83 -41.60 25.85
N ASP A 151 31.54 -41.84 24.74
CA ASP A 151 32.84 -42.54 24.75
C ASP A 151 34.02 -41.65 25.17
N ALA A 152 33.80 -40.34 25.28
CA ALA A 152 34.83 -39.36 25.61
C ALA A 152 35.54 -39.61 26.96
N GLY A 153 34.88 -40.28 27.91
CA GLY A 153 35.41 -40.55 29.25
C GLY A 153 36.33 -41.78 29.37
N THR A 154 36.30 -42.72 28.40
CA THR A 154 36.90 -44.05 28.58
C THR A 154 37.65 -44.58 27.34
N SER A 155 38.60 -43.79 26.81
CA SER A 155 39.70 -44.30 25.97
C SER A 155 40.88 -43.33 25.89
N GLN A 156 41.93 -43.60 26.69
CA GLN A 156 43.26 -43.01 26.52
C GLN A 156 44.02 -43.74 25.39
N SER A 157 44.01 -43.19 24.19
CA SER A 157 45.08 -43.36 23.19
C SER A 157 44.90 -42.39 22.03
N ASN A 158 46.01 -41.78 21.61
CA ASN A 158 46.26 -41.14 20.31
C ASN A 158 45.21 -40.15 19.76
N SER A 159 44.57 -39.35 20.62
CA SER A 159 43.85 -38.12 20.20
C SER A 159 44.71 -36.90 20.49
N ALA A 160 44.71 -35.93 19.57
CA ALA A 160 45.34 -34.62 19.77
C ALA A 160 44.39 -33.59 20.42
N LEU A 161 43.09 -33.88 20.48
CA LEU A 161 42.05 -32.93 20.91
C LEU A 161 41.75 -33.06 22.41
N LEU A 162 42.31 -32.15 23.20
CA LEU A 162 42.05 -32.01 24.63
C LEU A 162 40.64 -31.44 24.87
N SER A 163 39.90 -32.04 25.80
CA SER A 163 38.57 -31.57 26.21
C SER A 163 38.44 -31.40 27.72
N ARG A 164 37.55 -30.49 28.14
CA ARG A 164 37.28 -30.17 29.54
C ARG A 164 35.82 -29.72 29.73
N PRO A 165 35.22 -29.89 30.91
CA PRO A 165 33.89 -29.36 31.20
C PRO A 165 33.84 -27.83 31.09
N CYS A 166 32.66 -27.30 30.77
CA CYS A 166 32.34 -25.89 30.86
C CYS A 166 31.71 -25.59 32.22
N GLU A 167 32.37 -24.76 33.03
CA GLU A 167 31.99 -24.55 34.44
C GLU A 167 30.73 -23.71 34.66
N TYR A 168 30.23 -22.99 33.65
CA TYR A 168 28.99 -22.22 33.78
C TYR A 168 27.76 -23.13 33.92
N ASP A 169 26.84 -22.78 34.83
CA ASP A 169 25.50 -23.39 34.89
C ASP A 169 24.64 -22.95 33.70
N TYR A 170 24.91 -21.75 33.18
CA TYR A 170 24.15 -21.13 32.12
C TYR A 170 25.06 -20.43 31.10
N VAL A 171 24.73 -20.58 29.81
CA VAL A 171 25.41 -19.87 28.73
C VAL A 171 24.39 -19.02 27.97
N VAL A 172 24.61 -17.71 27.93
CA VAL A 172 23.76 -16.74 27.24
C VAL A 172 24.49 -16.20 26.02
N LEU A 173 23.92 -16.38 24.84
CA LEU A 173 24.49 -15.95 23.56
C LEU A 173 23.69 -14.78 22.99
N LEU A 174 24.37 -13.69 22.66
CA LEU A 174 23.79 -12.46 22.13
C LEU A 174 24.30 -12.20 20.70
N CYS A 175 23.40 -12.12 19.72
CA CYS A 175 23.78 -11.81 18.34
C CYS A 175 24.30 -10.37 18.24
N SER A 176 25.60 -10.21 17.97
CA SER A 176 26.27 -8.89 17.85
C SER A 176 26.68 -8.54 16.41
N HIS A 177 26.48 -9.46 15.47
CA HIS A 177 27.07 -9.46 14.14
C HIS A 177 26.65 -8.28 13.26
N LYS A 178 27.45 -7.20 13.30
CA LYS A 178 27.16 -5.90 12.71
C LYS A 178 27.18 -5.91 11.18
N ARG A 179 28.05 -6.72 10.56
CA ARG A 179 28.13 -6.81 9.08
C ARG A 179 26.91 -7.50 8.45
N ARG A 180 26.23 -8.37 9.20
CA ARG A 180 25.03 -9.09 8.76
C ARG A 180 23.72 -8.45 9.21
N ASP A 181 23.70 -7.86 10.41
CA ASP A 181 22.66 -6.93 10.82
C ASP A 181 23.25 -5.84 11.72
N ALA A 182 23.36 -4.63 11.19
CA ALA A 182 23.88 -3.48 11.93
C ALA A 182 23.07 -3.15 13.20
N ARG A 183 21.80 -3.60 13.29
CA ARG A 183 20.96 -3.45 14.49
C ARG A 183 21.45 -4.35 15.62
N CYS A 184 21.84 -5.59 15.32
CA CYS A 184 22.35 -6.56 16.30
C CYS A 184 23.63 -6.04 16.99
N GLY A 185 24.54 -5.43 16.24
CA GLY A 185 25.74 -4.76 16.77
C GLY A 185 25.47 -3.52 17.62
N ILE A 186 24.23 -3.01 17.65
CA ILE A 186 23.79 -1.92 18.55
C ILE A 186 23.01 -2.48 19.75
N THR A 187 22.16 -3.50 19.56
CA THR A 187 21.34 -4.06 20.63
C THR A 187 22.12 -4.92 21.62
N ALA A 188 23.04 -5.78 21.13
CA ALA A 188 23.68 -6.78 21.99
C ALA A 188 24.51 -6.18 23.15
N PRO A 189 25.31 -5.11 22.98
CA PRO A 189 26.05 -4.49 24.09
C PRO A 189 25.14 -3.91 25.18
N LEU A 190 23.97 -3.37 24.79
CA LEU A 190 22.99 -2.81 25.72
C LEU A 190 22.28 -3.92 26.52
N ILE A 191 21.89 -5.01 25.86
CA ILE A 191 21.29 -6.19 26.51
C ILE A 191 22.29 -6.86 27.45
N LYS A 192 23.57 -7.01 27.04
CA LYS A 192 24.62 -7.58 27.90
C LYS A 192 24.76 -6.78 29.20
N LYS A 193 24.87 -5.45 29.10
CA LYS A 193 24.99 -4.55 30.26
C LYS A 193 23.81 -4.66 31.22
N GLU A 194 22.59 -4.86 30.70
CA GLU A 194 21.40 -4.94 31.54
C GLU A 194 21.23 -6.33 32.18
N LEU A 195 21.53 -7.42 31.46
CA LEU A 195 21.62 -8.76 32.07
C LEU A 195 22.67 -8.80 33.19
N GLU A 196 23.84 -8.20 32.98
CA GLU A 196 24.85 -8.03 34.04
C GLU A 196 24.30 -7.29 35.27
N ARG A 197 23.52 -6.22 35.06
CA ARG A 197 22.90 -5.44 36.15
C ARG A 197 21.97 -6.29 37.01
N HIS A 198 21.26 -7.25 36.43
CA HIS A 198 20.35 -8.16 37.14
C HIS A 198 21.02 -9.41 37.71
N LEU A 199 22.16 -9.85 37.16
CA LEU A 199 22.87 -11.07 37.59
C LEU A 199 23.89 -10.82 38.71
N ARG A 200 24.50 -9.64 38.78
CA ARG A 200 25.45 -9.30 39.86
C ARG A 200 24.83 -9.33 41.27
N PRO A 201 23.59 -8.82 41.52
CA PRO A 201 22.96 -8.90 42.84
C PRO A 201 22.60 -10.32 43.30
N LEU A 202 22.65 -11.30 42.40
CA LEU A 202 22.42 -12.72 42.68
C LEU A 202 23.73 -13.52 42.80
N ASP A 203 24.88 -12.86 42.64
CA ASP A 203 26.22 -13.45 42.43
C ASP A 203 26.29 -14.53 41.33
N LEU A 204 25.41 -14.41 40.33
CA LEU A 204 25.31 -15.32 39.19
C LEU A 204 26.08 -14.84 37.96
N TYR A 205 26.54 -13.59 37.91
CA TYR A 205 27.36 -13.12 36.80
C TYR A 205 28.77 -13.74 36.86
N ARG A 206 29.32 -14.11 35.70
CA ARG A 206 30.74 -14.42 35.50
C ARG A 206 31.25 -13.61 34.31
N ASP A 207 32.41 -12.97 34.46
CA ASP A 207 33.14 -12.39 33.32
C ASP A 207 34.23 -13.33 32.80
N ALA A 208 35.10 -12.84 31.91
CA ALA A 208 36.13 -13.65 31.25
C ALA A 208 37.31 -14.05 32.16
N HIS A 209 37.42 -13.47 33.36
CA HIS A 209 38.47 -13.74 34.35
C HIS A 209 37.89 -14.18 35.72
N ASP A 210 36.58 -14.47 35.77
CA ASP A 210 35.90 -14.95 36.99
C ASP A 210 35.92 -16.48 37.02
N GLU A 211 36.95 -17.05 37.64
CA GLU A 211 37.19 -18.51 37.74
C GLU A 211 36.21 -19.25 38.68
N ARG A 212 35.27 -18.53 39.32
CA ARG A 212 34.35 -19.15 40.29
C ARG A 212 33.36 -20.08 39.55
N PRO A 213 33.19 -21.34 39.97
CA PRO A 213 32.34 -22.29 39.28
C PRO A 213 30.86 -21.86 39.25
N GLY A 214 30.11 -22.44 38.33
CA GLY A 214 28.70 -22.16 38.11
C GLY A 214 28.42 -20.78 37.50
N GLY A 215 27.18 -20.32 37.67
CA GLY A 215 26.75 -18.99 37.21
C GLY A 215 26.55 -18.88 35.69
N VAL A 216 26.59 -17.64 35.19
CA VAL A 216 26.14 -17.26 33.84
C VAL A 216 27.26 -16.61 33.04
N GLY A 217 27.75 -17.31 32.02
CA GLY A 217 28.63 -16.74 30.99
C GLY A 217 27.81 -16.05 29.89
N ILE A 218 28.09 -14.78 29.60
CA ILE A 218 27.37 -13.99 28.57
C ILE A 218 28.30 -13.63 27.41
N PHE A 219 28.07 -14.23 26.24
CA PHE A 219 28.92 -14.13 25.07
C PHE A 219 28.23 -13.42 23.89
N PHE A 220 29.02 -12.67 23.14
CA PHE A 220 28.65 -12.18 21.82
C PHE A 220 28.94 -13.25 20.77
N VAL A 221 27.98 -13.49 19.88
CA VAL A 221 28.10 -14.47 18.79
C VAL A 221 27.78 -13.88 17.43
N SER A 222 28.20 -14.60 16.39
CA SER A 222 27.83 -14.35 15.00
C SER A 222 26.31 -14.59 14.77
N HIS A 223 25.84 -14.59 13.51
CA HIS A 223 24.40 -14.43 13.25
C HIS A 223 23.57 -15.69 13.55
N VAL A 224 23.10 -15.80 14.80
CA VAL A 224 22.25 -16.89 15.31
C VAL A 224 20.79 -16.81 14.82
N GLY A 225 20.61 -17.02 13.52
CA GLY A 225 19.31 -17.25 12.87
C GLY A 225 18.42 -16.01 12.72
N GLY A 226 17.38 -16.13 11.91
CA GLY A 226 16.28 -15.15 11.83
C GLY A 226 16.71 -13.70 11.57
N HIS A 227 17.17 -13.35 10.36
CA HIS A 227 17.43 -11.97 9.91
C HIS A 227 16.23 -11.00 10.10
N LYS A 228 15.05 -11.58 10.28
CA LYS A 228 13.77 -10.92 10.55
C LYS A 228 13.62 -10.41 11.99
N PHE A 229 14.54 -10.78 12.89
CA PHE A 229 14.50 -10.40 14.29
C PHE A 229 15.85 -9.88 14.75
N THR A 230 15.82 -8.80 15.50
CA THR A 230 16.96 -8.20 16.19
C THR A 230 16.96 -8.60 17.65
N ALA A 231 18.08 -8.40 18.34
CA ALA A 231 18.18 -8.73 19.78
C ALA A 231 17.82 -10.20 20.06
N ASN A 232 18.44 -11.10 19.29
CA ASN A 232 18.32 -12.54 19.48
C ASN A 232 19.22 -12.96 20.66
N VAL A 233 18.63 -13.72 21.59
CA VAL A 233 19.23 -14.16 22.85
C VAL A 233 18.97 -15.66 22.99
N MET A 234 20.02 -16.47 23.07
CA MET A 234 19.90 -17.90 23.34
C MET A 234 20.34 -18.17 24.77
N VAL A 235 19.49 -18.84 25.55
CA VAL A 235 19.77 -19.24 26.94
C VAL A 235 19.91 -20.75 26.99
N TYR A 236 21.11 -21.25 27.28
CA TYR A 236 21.37 -22.66 27.58
C TYR A 236 21.41 -22.87 29.10
N ARG A 237 20.79 -23.94 29.57
CA ARG A 237 20.73 -24.33 31.00
C ARG A 237 21.33 -25.72 31.15
N LYS A 238 22.48 -25.83 31.83
CA LYS A 238 23.33 -27.03 31.86
C LYS A 238 22.65 -28.23 32.51
N LYS A 239 22.03 -28.01 33.68
CA LYS A 239 21.39 -29.04 34.51
C LYS A 239 20.16 -29.67 33.84
N GLU A 240 19.35 -28.87 33.17
CA GLU A 240 18.12 -29.31 32.49
C GLU A 240 18.32 -29.66 31.00
N GLN A 241 19.54 -29.53 30.47
CA GLN A 241 19.86 -29.76 29.05
C GLN A 241 18.93 -28.97 28.10
N GLN A 242 18.54 -27.76 28.51
CA GLN A 242 17.50 -26.96 27.88
C GLN A 242 18.11 -25.77 27.13
N MET A 243 17.57 -25.46 25.93
CA MET A 243 17.93 -24.27 25.15
C MET A 243 16.68 -23.47 24.80
N ILE A 244 16.69 -22.20 25.18
CA ILE A 244 15.59 -21.26 24.98
C ILE A 244 16.07 -20.15 24.03
N TRP A 245 15.49 -20.09 22.84
CA TRP A 245 15.73 -19.01 21.88
C TRP A 245 14.68 -17.91 22.08
N LEU A 246 15.15 -16.72 22.44
CA LEU A 246 14.38 -15.48 22.52
C LEU A 246 14.84 -14.53 21.42
N ALA A 247 13.98 -13.59 21.04
CA ALA A 247 14.25 -12.56 20.06
C ALA A 247 13.48 -11.29 20.41
N ARG A 248 13.82 -10.15 19.77
CA ARG A 248 13.31 -8.81 20.10
C ARG A 248 13.59 -8.37 21.54
N VAL A 249 14.61 -8.94 22.20
CA VAL A 249 14.89 -8.67 23.61
C VAL A 249 15.22 -7.19 23.83
N ARG A 250 14.36 -6.48 24.56
CA ARG A 250 14.60 -5.12 25.03
C ARG A 250 15.28 -5.16 26.40
N PRO A 251 15.93 -4.07 26.86
CA PRO A 251 16.53 -4.01 28.20
C PRO A 251 15.51 -4.35 29.30
N GLU A 252 14.25 -3.94 29.14
CA GLU A 252 13.16 -4.25 30.08
C GLU A 252 12.88 -5.74 30.29
N HIS A 253 13.15 -6.60 29.28
CA HIS A 253 12.93 -8.04 29.44
C HIS A 253 14.02 -8.68 30.33
N CYS A 254 15.17 -8.03 30.53
CA CYS A 254 16.35 -8.65 31.12
C CYS A 254 16.10 -9.14 32.57
N GLU A 255 15.28 -8.42 33.35
CA GLU A 255 14.88 -8.88 34.68
C GLU A 255 14.02 -10.16 34.63
N GLY A 256 13.07 -10.23 33.70
CA GLY A 256 12.22 -11.40 33.47
C GLY A 256 13.02 -12.60 32.94
N ILE A 257 13.95 -12.35 32.02
CA ILE A 257 14.86 -13.37 31.48
C ILE A 257 15.73 -13.97 32.60
N VAL A 258 16.22 -13.16 33.55
CA VAL A 258 16.95 -13.66 34.72
C VAL A 258 16.02 -14.44 35.66
N LYS A 259 14.90 -13.86 36.09
CA LYS A 259 14.02 -14.46 37.11
C LYS A 259 13.29 -15.72 36.64
N TYR A 260 12.86 -15.77 35.38
CA TYR A 260 11.99 -16.84 34.85
C TYR A 260 12.69 -17.73 33.81
N THR A 261 13.45 -17.17 32.86
CA THR A 261 14.06 -17.97 31.78
C THR A 261 15.34 -18.68 32.20
N LEU A 262 16.29 -17.96 32.82
CA LEU A 262 17.52 -18.54 33.36
C LEU A 262 17.22 -19.43 34.57
N LEU A 263 16.56 -18.89 35.60
CA LEU A 263 16.38 -19.60 36.86
C LEU A 263 15.26 -20.65 36.87
N GLN A 264 14.20 -20.50 36.07
CA GLN A 264 13.04 -21.41 36.10
C GLN A 264 12.78 -22.14 34.77
N GLY A 265 13.56 -21.86 33.71
CA GLY A 265 13.39 -22.49 32.40
C GLY A 265 12.14 -22.07 31.62
N LYS A 266 11.46 -20.98 32.04
CA LYS A 266 10.18 -20.51 31.48
C LYS A 266 10.36 -19.45 30.39
N VAL A 267 9.44 -19.43 29.42
CA VAL A 267 9.47 -18.50 28.28
C VAL A 267 8.49 -17.33 28.52
N LYS A 268 8.75 -16.48 29.52
CA LYS A 268 7.96 -15.26 29.79
C LYS A 268 8.63 -14.02 29.17
N MET A 269 7.92 -13.33 28.27
CA MET A 269 8.41 -12.16 27.51
C MET A 269 7.68 -10.84 27.84
N GLY A 270 6.51 -10.90 28.50
CA GLY A 270 5.80 -9.72 29.00
C GLY A 270 6.42 -9.11 30.27
N PRO A 271 5.90 -7.94 30.73
CA PRO A 271 6.34 -7.29 31.95
C PRO A 271 6.01 -8.12 33.21
N PRO A 272 6.63 -7.83 34.38
CA PRO A 272 6.28 -8.48 35.64
C PRO A 272 4.85 -8.13 36.09
N ASP A 273 4.13 -9.11 36.61
CA ASP A 273 2.75 -8.93 37.10
C ASP A 273 2.69 -8.00 38.32
N PRO A 274 1.71 -7.08 38.42
CA PRO A 274 1.67 -6.06 39.46
C PRO A 274 1.01 -6.56 40.77
N GLU A 275 1.73 -7.37 41.56
CA GLU A 275 1.34 -7.77 42.92
C GLU A 275 2.54 -7.74 43.92
N GLN A 276 2.45 -7.21 45.15
CA GLN A 276 1.40 -6.36 45.74
C GLN A 276 1.92 -4.99 46.24
N PRO A 277 2.47 -4.81 47.48
CA PRO A 277 2.19 -3.55 48.17
C PRO A 277 3.37 -2.57 48.31
N GLN A 278 2.99 -1.29 48.39
CA GLN A 278 3.79 -0.08 48.64
C GLN A 278 4.29 -0.01 50.11
N PRO A 279 5.13 0.98 50.58
CA PRO A 279 5.43 2.32 50.02
C PRO A 279 6.93 2.75 50.13
N PRO A 280 7.37 4.05 50.07
CA PRO A 280 6.68 5.31 49.75
C PRO A 280 7.35 6.26 48.70
N GLU A 281 6.53 7.17 48.16
CA GLU A 281 6.81 8.52 47.59
C GLU A 281 8.09 8.86 46.76
N GLN A 282 7.88 9.47 45.56
CA GLN A 282 8.25 10.90 45.36
C GLN A 282 7.65 11.61 44.09
N ARG A 283 6.83 12.64 44.35
CA ARG A 283 6.56 13.90 43.59
C ARG A 283 6.63 13.93 42.04
N VAL A 284 5.45 13.97 41.41
CA VAL A 284 5.25 14.40 40.00
C VAL A 284 5.25 15.94 39.84
N ARG A 285 5.96 16.49 38.83
CA ARG A 285 5.86 17.91 38.43
C ARG A 285 4.59 18.20 37.61
N LYS A 286 3.78 19.17 38.04
CA LYS A 286 2.49 19.52 37.40
C LYS A 286 2.65 20.23 36.05
N ARG A 287 1.89 19.79 35.04
CA ARG A 287 1.70 20.47 33.73
C ARG A 287 0.85 21.74 33.91
N ARG A 288 1.12 22.83 33.19
CA ARG A 288 0.34 24.08 33.28
C ARG A 288 -1.09 23.88 32.75
N ARG A 289 -2.12 24.35 33.48
CA ARG A 289 -3.52 24.42 32.99
C ARG A 289 -3.65 25.50 31.90
N ARG A 290 -4.48 25.24 30.88
CA ARG A 290 -4.95 26.27 29.93
C ARG A 290 -5.96 27.21 30.62
N THR A 291 -6.09 28.45 30.14
CA THR A 291 -6.89 29.50 30.79
C THR A 291 -8.21 29.77 30.06
N MET A 292 -9.34 29.63 30.75
CA MET A 292 -10.69 29.75 30.21
C MET A 292 -11.29 31.17 30.40
N ALA A 293 -10.53 32.22 30.10
CA ALA A 293 -11.00 33.61 30.26
C ALA A 293 -10.41 34.49 29.15
N CYS A 294 -11.20 35.43 28.64
CA CYS A 294 -10.73 36.36 27.61
C CYS A 294 -9.52 37.17 28.11
N THR A 295 -8.65 37.56 27.19
CA THR A 295 -7.40 38.27 27.46
C THR A 295 -7.60 39.52 28.33
N GLN A 296 -8.72 40.21 28.17
CA GLN A 296 -9.03 41.47 28.86
C GLN A 296 -9.70 41.31 30.22
N CYS A 297 -10.44 40.23 30.46
CA CYS A 297 -10.81 39.85 31.83
C CYS A 297 -9.60 39.27 32.58
N ARG A 298 -8.73 38.52 31.88
CA ARG A 298 -7.47 38.00 32.42
C ARG A 298 -6.51 39.12 32.84
N SER A 299 -6.29 40.12 31.99
CA SER A 299 -5.42 41.28 32.29
C SER A 299 -5.93 42.09 33.49
N ARG A 300 -7.25 42.31 33.56
CA ARG A 300 -7.93 43.02 34.65
C ARG A 300 -8.18 42.16 35.90
N LYS A 301 -7.80 40.87 35.90
CA LYS A 301 -8.08 39.87 36.96
C LYS A 301 -9.57 39.74 37.34
N LEU A 302 -10.48 39.96 36.39
CA LEU A 302 -11.94 39.90 36.59
C LEU A 302 -12.51 38.55 36.15
N ARG A 303 -13.62 38.12 36.79
CA ARG A 303 -14.37 36.93 36.38
C ARG A 303 -15.00 37.15 35.00
N CYS A 304 -14.57 36.33 34.04
CA CYS A 304 -15.14 36.25 32.70
C CYS A 304 -16.37 35.32 32.72
N ASP A 305 -17.49 35.79 32.17
CA ASP A 305 -18.70 34.99 31.87
C ASP A 305 -18.48 34.07 30.64
N ARG A 306 -17.55 34.48 29.76
CA ARG A 306 -16.96 33.72 28.62
C ARG A 306 -17.71 33.82 27.30
N GLU A 307 -18.77 34.61 27.22
CA GLU A 307 -19.55 34.79 25.99
C GLU A 307 -18.66 35.24 24.81
N TYR A 308 -19.09 34.90 23.59
CA TYR A 308 -18.38 35.10 22.34
C TYR A 308 -19.35 35.66 21.28
N PRO A 309 -18.95 36.64 20.43
CA PRO A 309 -17.59 37.18 20.23
C PRO A 309 -17.10 38.16 21.30
N THR A 310 -17.90 38.47 22.33
CA THR A 310 -17.47 39.32 23.44
C THR A 310 -18.13 38.87 24.74
N CYS A 311 -17.34 38.80 25.81
CA CYS A 311 -17.81 38.45 27.14
C CYS A 311 -18.66 39.61 27.72
N GLY A 312 -19.81 39.33 28.33
CA GLY A 312 -20.75 40.32 28.85
C GLY A 312 -20.13 41.35 29.81
N ARG A 313 -19.08 40.99 30.55
CA ARG A 313 -18.29 41.94 31.35
C ARG A 313 -17.42 42.90 30.53
N CYS A 314 -16.88 42.48 29.39
CA CYS A 314 -16.19 43.38 28.44
C CYS A 314 -17.17 44.28 27.68
N LEU A 315 -18.38 43.77 27.38
CA LEU A 315 -19.48 44.55 26.82
C LEU A 315 -19.93 45.65 27.80
N LYS A 316 -20.27 45.28 29.04
CA LYS A 316 -20.68 46.22 30.11
C LYS A 316 -19.60 47.24 30.48
N SER A 317 -18.31 46.89 30.36
CA SER A 317 -17.20 47.85 30.55
C SER A 317 -16.88 48.72 29.32
N LYS A 318 -17.78 48.77 28.32
CA LYS A 318 -17.63 49.54 27.07
C LYS A 318 -16.31 49.28 26.34
N THR A 319 -15.75 48.07 26.47
CA THR A 319 -14.54 47.64 25.73
C THR A 319 -14.73 46.29 25.02
N PRO A 320 -15.77 46.12 24.17
CA PRO A 320 -16.01 44.87 23.44
C PRO A 320 -14.83 44.53 22.52
N ASN A 321 -14.35 45.49 21.72
CA ASN A 321 -13.27 45.33 20.74
C ASN A 321 -11.89 44.97 21.34
N LYS A 322 -11.77 44.86 22.67
CA LYS A 322 -10.56 44.40 23.38
C LYS A 322 -10.73 42.99 23.97
N CYS A 323 -11.88 42.34 23.79
CA CYS A 323 -12.23 41.05 24.34
C CYS A 323 -11.80 39.87 23.44
N THR A 324 -10.49 39.66 23.27
CA THR A 324 -9.99 38.50 22.51
C THR A 324 -9.90 37.24 23.38
N TYR A 325 -9.97 36.07 22.74
CA TYR A 325 -9.55 34.79 23.29
C TYR A 325 -8.28 34.34 22.57
N GLU A 326 -7.51 33.40 23.14
CA GLU A 326 -6.34 32.82 22.45
C GLU A 326 -6.84 31.81 21.40
N ASP A 327 -6.21 31.81 20.22
CA ASP A 327 -6.70 31.08 19.05
C ASP A 327 -6.82 29.56 19.27
N GLY A 328 -7.85 28.96 18.65
CA GLY A 328 -8.24 27.57 18.87
C GLY A 328 -9.44 27.37 19.82
N PHE A 329 -10.29 28.39 19.98
CA PHE A 329 -11.50 28.34 20.83
C PHE A 329 -12.79 28.40 19.98
N LEU A 330 -13.31 27.24 19.58
CA LEU A 330 -14.57 27.13 18.84
C LEU A 330 -15.78 27.26 19.79
N TRP A 331 -16.77 28.07 19.42
CA TRP A 331 -18.03 28.22 20.16
C TRP A 331 -19.21 27.55 19.45
N GLN A 332 -19.99 26.79 20.22
CA GLN A 332 -21.41 26.52 19.92
C GLN A 332 -22.26 27.50 20.73
N GLN A 333 -23.38 27.97 20.17
CA GLN A 333 -24.40 28.72 20.90
C GLN A 333 -25.70 27.90 20.94
N PRO A 334 -26.42 27.87 22.07
CA PRO A 334 -27.83 27.49 22.11
C PRO A 334 -28.72 28.61 21.54
N ASN A 335 -29.84 28.25 20.92
CA ASN A 335 -30.77 29.20 20.29
C ASN A 335 -31.58 30.02 21.31
N THR A 336 -31.84 31.31 21.04
CA THR A 336 -33.18 31.88 21.24
C THR A 336 -33.46 33.13 20.38
N VAL A 337 -34.66 33.16 19.81
CA VAL A 337 -35.28 34.11 18.88
C VAL A 337 -35.12 35.60 19.22
N ALA A 338 -34.66 36.43 18.26
CA ALA A 338 -35.32 37.68 17.79
C ALA A 338 -34.44 38.49 16.81
N SER A 339 -35.09 39.16 15.84
CA SER A 339 -34.52 40.16 14.92
C SER A 339 -35.31 41.48 15.05
N PRO A 340 -34.94 42.61 14.41
CA PRO A 340 -33.64 43.05 13.87
C PRO A 340 -33.19 44.41 14.48
N VAL A 341 -32.17 45.08 13.93
CA VAL A 341 -32.20 46.50 13.45
C VAL A 341 -30.80 47.01 13.05
N PHE A 342 -30.81 47.93 12.09
CA PHE A 342 -29.74 48.51 11.28
C PHE A 342 -28.60 49.31 11.97
N SER A 343 -27.48 49.35 11.22
CA SER A 343 -26.67 50.53 10.85
C SER A 343 -25.45 51.04 11.66
N ASP A 344 -24.38 51.14 10.86
CA ASP A 344 -23.53 52.32 10.60
C ASP A 344 -22.16 52.52 11.28
N ARG A 345 -21.17 52.66 10.38
CA ARG A 345 -19.97 53.51 10.41
C ARG A 345 -18.96 53.34 11.56
N GLY A 346 -17.74 52.92 11.19
CA GLY A 346 -16.51 53.35 11.86
C GLY A 346 -16.07 54.74 11.38
N PRO A 347 -14.77 55.04 11.19
CA PRO A 347 -13.59 54.21 11.49
C PRO A 347 -12.44 55.04 12.14
N THR A 348 -11.19 54.60 11.91
CA THR A 348 -9.93 55.40 11.84
C THR A 348 -9.00 55.48 13.07
N ALA A 349 -7.71 55.65 12.74
CA ALA A 349 -6.66 56.39 13.46
C ALA A 349 -5.73 55.65 14.47
N LEU A 350 -4.67 55.07 13.89
CA LEU A 350 -3.25 55.42 14.13
C LEU A 350 -2.59 55.23 15.52
N ALA A 351 -1.59 54.32 15.50
CA ALA A 351 -0.18 54.53 15.88
C ALA A 351 0.22 55.08 17.27
N GLN A 352 1.18 54.38 17.91
CA GLN A 352 2.59 54.80 17.95
C GLN A 352 3.52 53.74 18.57
N MET A 353 4.78 53.73 18.15
CA MET A 353 5.94 53.17 18.87
C MET A 353 6.98 54.30 19.05
N PRO A 354 7.83 54.23 20.08
CA PRO A 354 9.29 54.19 19.81
C PRO A 354 10.04 53.21 20.77
N ARG A 355 11.02 52.41 20.30
CA ARG A 355 12.51 52.59 20.35
C ARG A 355 13.17 52.38 21.74
N VAL A 356 14.44 51.98 21.93
CA VAL A 356 15.53 51.30 21.14
C VAL A 356 16.64 50.84 22.14
N ASP A 357 17.76 50.28 21.65
CA ASP A 357 19.07 50.00 22.32
C ASP A 357 19.24 48.64 23.03
N ARG A 358 20.38 47.91 22.93
CA ARG A 358 21.58 48.04 22.06
C ARG A 358 22.39 46.70 21.98
N ALA A 359 23.33 46.56 21.03
CA ALA A 359 24.29 45.43 20.89
C ALA A 359 25.77 45.93 20.99
N PRO A 360 26.82 45.07 21.16
CA PRO A 360 27.50 44.29 20.07
C PRO A 360 27.74 42.79 20.44
N ALA A 361 28.12 41.81 19.59
CA ALA A 361 29.27 41.61 18.65
C ALA A 361 30.66 41.43 19.34
N LEU A 362 31.61 40.57 18.93
CA LEU A 362 31.84 39.71 17.74
C LEU A 362 32.96 38.64 18.00
N THR A 363 33.30 37.80 17.00
CA THR A 363 34.57 37.05 16.71
C THR A 363 34.59 35.50 16.70
N THR A 364 35.51 34.96 15.88
CA THR A 364 35.83 33.55 15.53
C THR A 364 37.37 33.43 15.36
N PRO A 365 38.00 32.23 15.43
CA PRO A 365 38.56 31.66 14.17
C PRO A 365 38.74 30.12 14.10
N ASN A 366 39.11 29.69 12.88
CA ASN A 366 39.61 28.37 12.40
C ASN A 366 40.94 27.91 13.10
N SER A 367 41.60 26.76 12.83
CA SER A 367 41.60 25.80 11.70
C SER A 367 42.39 24.48 11.95
N GLY A 368 42.13 23.40 11.17
CA GLY A 368 43.14 22.41 10.68
C GLY A 368 43.56 21.18 11.55
N ILE A 369 44.16 20.08 11.03
CA ILE A 369 44.54 19.64 9.64
C ILE A 369 44.79 18.09 9.57
N SER A 370 44.48 17.42 8.44
CA SER A 370 44.94 16.07 7.94
C SER A 370 44.62 14.76 8.71
N SER A 371 44.66 13.52 8.13
CA SER A 371 45.19 13.00 6.83
C SER A 371 44.30 11.93 6.11
N LEU A 372 44.73 11.42 4.93
CA LEU A 372 44.03 10.57 3.90
C LEU A 372 45.09 9.74 3.09
N PRO A 373 44.80 8.92 2.03
CA PRO A 373 43.63 8.11 1.55
C PRO A 373 44.04 6.58 1.38
N PRO A 374 44.03 5.80 0.24
CA PRO A 374 43.17 5.67 -0.97
C PRO A 374 42.45 4.29 -1.31
N PRO A 375 42.95 3.26 -2.09
CA PRO A 375 42.11 2.37 -2.97
C PRO A 375 42.41 0.82 -2.81
N PRO A 376 42.18 -0.17 -3.75
CA PRO A 376 41.53 -0.22 -5.09
C PRO A 376 40.49 -1.39 -5.32
N GLN A 377 40.78 -2.40 -6.19
CA GLN A 377 39.88 -3.38 -6.88
C GLN A 377 40.71 -4.62 -7.41
N PRO A 378 40.28 -5.56 -8.32
CA PRO A 378 38.97 -6.22 -8.59
C PRO A 378 38.90 -7.81 -8.49
N PRO A 379 38.85 -8.68 -9.56
CA PRO A 379 37.74 -9.66 -9.83
C PRO A 379 38.17 -11.17 -9.91
N PRO A 380 37.60 -12.10 -10.76
CA PRO A 380 36.24 -12.69 -10.86
C PRO A 380 36.14 -14.26 -10.92
N LEU A 381 34.92 -14.82 -10.69
CA LEU A 381 34.33 -16.08 -11.27
C LEU A 381 35.09 -17.45 -11.09
N PRO A 382 34.50 -18.62 -11.46
CA PRO A 382 33.08 -19.03 -11.63
C PRO A 382 32.65 -19.95 -10.44
N SER A 383 31.88 -21.08 -10.43
CA SER A 383 31.28 -22.00 -11.43
C SER A 383 30.01 -22.75 -10.90
N THR A 384 29.41 -23.56 -11.79
CA THR A 384 28.20 -24.42 -11.71
C THR A 384 28.54 -25.94 -11.76
N PRO A 385 27.61 -26.95 -11.82
CA PRO A 385 26.13 -26.97 -11.69
C PRO A 385 25.45 -28.11 -10.85
N HIS A 386 24.21 -27.82 -10.39
CA HIS A 386 22.97 -28.65 -10.35
C HIS A 386 22.73 -29.99 -9.61
N GLY A 387 21.50 -30.05 -9.03
CA GLY A 387 20.70 -31.24 -8.69
C GLY A 387 19.24 -30.84 -8.37
N ARG A 388 18.25 -31.73 -8.62
CA ARG A 388 16.78 -31.59 -8.39
C ARG A 388 16.18 -32.99 -8.12
N HIS A 389 14.92 -33.24 -7.73
CA HIS A 389 13.66 -32.47 -7.50
C HIS A 389 13.11 -32.82 -6.10
N GLY A 390 11.90 -32.47 -5.60
CA GLY A 390 10.73 -31.71 -6.08
C GLY A 390 9.69 -31.57 -4.94
N GLU A 391 8.53 -30.93 -5.17
CA GLU A 391 7.52 -30.63 -4.13
C GLU A 391 6.07 -30.89 -4.63
N GLU A 392 5.16 -31.27 -3.71
CA GLU A 392 3.70 -31.38 -3.93
C GLU A 392 2.92 -30.29 -3.16
N LYS A 393 1.65 -30.10 -3.52
CA LYS A 393 0.90 -28.83 -3.34
C LYS A 393 -0.27 -28.90 -2.34
N ARG A 394 -0.76 -27.74 -1.89
CA ARG A 394 -2.13 -27.57 -1.35
C ARG A 394 -2.83 -26.29 -1.85
N SER A 395 -4.12 -26.18 -1.52
CA SER A 395 -5.18 -25.64 -2.39
C SER A 395 -5.26 -24.11 -2.59
N PHE A 396 -5.67 -23.76 -3.81
CA PHE A 396 -5.87 -22.43 -4.39
C PHE A 396 -6.60 -21.38 -3.54
N LEU A 397 -7.64 -21.80 -2.81
CA LEU A 397 -8.67 -20.87 -2.31
C LEU A 397 -8.22 -20.04 -1.10
N GLU A 398 -6.99 -20.25 -0.60
CA GLU A 398 -6.36 -19.37 0.37
C GLU A 398 -5.61 -18.19 -0.27
N THR A 399 -5.30 -18.26 -1.58
CA THR A 399 -4.55 -17.21 -2.29
C THR A 399 -5.50 -16.14 -2.84
N VAL A 400 -6.43 -16.53 -3.72
CA VAL A 400 -7.37 -15.63 -4.47
C VAL A 400 -8.08 -14.62 -3.57
N LEU A 401 -8.44 -15.09 -2.39
CA LEU A 401 -9.35 -14.47 -1.45
C LEU A 401 -8.56 -13.70 -0.39
N GLY A 402 -7.78 -12.73 -0.87
CA GLY A 402 -6.98 -11.80 -0.05
C GLY A 402 -7.80 -10.95 0.95
N ALA A 403 -9.13 -10.99 0.85
CA ALA A 403 -10.01 -11.22 1.99
C ALA A 403 -11.01 -12.33 1.55
N PRO A 404 -11.34 -13.35 2.38
CA PRO A 404 -11.29 -13.36 3.83
C PRO A 404 -10.43 -14.49 4.45
N LYS A 405 -9.24 -14.11 4.94
CA LYS A 405 -8.73 -14.53 6.27
C LYS A 405 -8.20 -13.31 7.04
N ALA A 406 -7.52 -12.38 6.37
CA ALA A 406 -7.12 -11.10 6.98
C ALA A 406 -8.30 -10.18 7.35
N GLY A 407 -9.52 -10.40 6.82
CA GLY A 407 -10.74 -9.64 7.14
C GLY A 407 -11.88 -10.47 7.74
N VAL A 408 -11.58 -11.69 8.20
CA VAL A 408 -12.54 -12.60 8.91
C VAL A 408 -11.88 -13.29 10.12
N ASN A 409 -10.54 -13.41 10.13
CA ASN A 409 -9.74 -13.76 11.33
C ASN A 409 -9.10 -12.50 11.97
N GLN A 410 -9.16 -11.34 11.31
CA GLN A 410 -9.56 -10.16 12.06
C GLN A 410 -11.07 -10.31 12.24
N GLU A 411 -11.55 -10.28 13.48
CA GLU A 411 -12.87 -9.71 13.71
C GLU A 411 -12.86 -8.35 12.99
N PRO A 412 -13.84 -8.05 12.11
CA PRO A 412 -13.88 -6.72 11.53
C PRO A 412 -13.95 -5.73 12.70
N TYR A 413 -13.34 -4.54 12.58
CA TYR A 413 -13.39 -3.51 13.63
C TYR A 413 -14.78 -2.82 13.69
N VAL A 414 -15.82 -3.65 13.64
CA VAL A 414 -17.08 -3.47 14.34
C VAL A 414 -16.76 -3.44 15.83
N ASN A 415 -16.36 -2.27 16.32
CA ASN A 415 -16.90 -1.87 17.61
C ASN A 415 -18.43 -2.00 17.47
N THR A 416 -19.04 -2.89 18.22
CA THR A 416 -20.47 -2.78 18.53
C THR A 416 -20.73 -1.51 19.36
N GLU A 417 -19.71 -1.03 20.06
CA GLU A 417 -19.63 0.25 20.78
C GLU A 417 -19.08 1.41 19.93
N VAL A 418 -19.59 1.65 18.70
CA VAL A 418 -19.18 2.85 17.92
C VAL A 418 -19.65 4.15 18.58
N LEU A 419 -20.80 4.12 19.27
CA LEU A 419 -21.30 5.24 20.08
C LEU A 419 -20.85 5.11 21.53
N GLN A 420 -19.58 5.42 21.83
CA GLN A 420 -19.15 5.60 23.21
C GLN A 420 -19.72 6.92 23.78
N ARG A 421 -20.98 6.88 24.24
CA ARG A 421 -21.59 7.96 25.05
C ARG A 421 -20.65 8.28 26.22
N PRO A 422 -20.21 9.54 26.41
CA PRO A 422 -19.34 9.90 27.53
C PRO A 422 -20.08 9.75 28.87
N ARG A 423 -19.96 8.58 29.52
CA ARG A 423 -20.48 8.35 30.87
C ARG A 423 -19.80 9.31 31.84
N HIS A 424 -20.51 10.37 32.23
CA HIS A 424 -20.14 11.17 33.38
C HIS A 424 -20.08 10.25 34.62
N PRO A 425 -19.03 10.34 35.46
CA PRO A 425 -19.02 9.63 36.73
C PRO A 425 -20.14 10.20 37.62
N PRO A 426 -20.97 9.35 38.25
CA PRO A 426 -22.02 9.85 39.13
C PRO A 426 -21.41 10.48 40.38
N GLU A 427 -21.65 11.77 40.60
CA GLU A 427 -21.40 12.40 41.91
C GLU A 427 -22.41 11.87 42.94
N ASN A 428 -21.94 11.62 44.16
CA ASN A 428 -22.68 10.91 45.22
C ASN A 428 -24.11 11.42 45.44
N ARG A 429 -25.09 10.54 45.28
CA ARG A 429 -26.37 10.60 46.00
C ARG A 429 -26.76 9.22 46.52
N HIS A 430 -26.82 9.10 47.84
CA HIS A 430 -27.63 8.08 48.48
C HIS A 430 -29.08 8.56 48.50
N GLU A 431 -30.00 7.78 47.96
CA GLU A 431 -31.12 7.15 48.69
C GLU A 431 -32.06 6.45 47.69
N ALA A 432 -32.85 5.48 48.15
CA ALA A 432 -33.45 4.46 47.28
C ALA A 432 -34.96 4.62 47.08
N GLN A 433 -35.41 4.39 45.84
CA GLN A 433 -36.74 3.91 45.48
C GLN A 433 -36.71 3.28 44.08
N SER A 434 -37.78 2.57 43.68
CA SER A 434 -37.69 1.43 42.75
C SER A 434 -38.79 1.39 41.67
N LEU A 435 -38.39 0.88 40.48
CA LEU A 435 -39.20 0.55 39.30
C LEU A 435 -39.69 1.74 38.44
N PRO A 436 -39.95 1.54 37.13
CA PRO A 436 -39.68 0.37 36.27
C PRO A 436 -38.56 0.64 35.23
N LEU A 437 -38.41 -0.24 34.24
CA LEU A 437 -37.48 -0.10 33.11
C LEU A 437 -38.10 0.74 31.98
N GLU A 438 -37.47 1.87 31.66
CA GLU A 438 -37.58 2.54 30.36
C GLU A 438 -36.14 2.80 29.85
N ASP A 439 -35.66 1.96 28.92
CA ASP A 439 -34.42 2.23 28.16
C ASP A 439 -34.75 3.27 27.07
N ASP A 440 -34.92 4.53 27.50
CA ASP A 440 -35.11 5.68 26.61
C ASP A 440 -33.76 6.04 25.99
N ASP A 441 -33.41 5.33 24.92
CA ASP A 441 -32.07 5.28 24.33
C ASP A 441 -31.73 6.58 23.58
N GLU A 442 -31.25 7.60 24.32
CA GLU A 442 -30.99 8.97 23.84
C GLU A 442 -30.46 9.04 22.39
N LEU A 443 -31.34 9.42 21.46
CA LEU A 443 -31.03 9.53 20.03
C LEU A 443 -29.89 10.53 19.79
N ALA A 444 -28.93 10.16 18.93
CA ALA A 444 -27.77 11.00 18.67
C ALA A 444 -28.18 12.35 18.05
N SER A 445 -27.64 13.45 18.59
CA SER A 445 -27.93 14.80 18.10
C SER A 445 -27.03 15.15 16.91
N PRO A 446 -27.52 15.86 15.86
CA PRO A 446 -26.68 16.36 14.78
C PRO A 446 -25.49 17.20 15.24
N SER A 447 -25.65 17.92 16.37
CA SER A 447 -24.65 18.80 16.99
C SER A 447 -23.64 18.06 17.90
N GLN A 448 -23.83 16.75 18.11
CA GLN A 448 -22.97 15.91 18.94
C GLN A 448 -21.62 15.66 18.24
N GLN A 449 -20.54 15.59 19.02
CA GLN A 449 -19.25 15.12 18.49
C GLN A 449 -19.33 13.61 18.29
N LEU A 450 -19.10 13.17 17.06
CA LEU A 450 -19.04 11.77 16.64
C LEU A 450 -17.58 11.39 16.38
N ASP A 451 -17.14 10.26 16.92
CA ASP A 451 -15.80 9.68 16.68
C ASP A 451 -15.94 8.35 15.94
N ILE A 452 -16.15 8.40 14.62
CA ILE A 452 -16.29 7.20 13.79
C ILE A 452 -14.91 6.64 13.43
N LEU A 453 -14.72 5.34 13.62
CA LEU A 453 -13.53 4.62 13.17
C LEU A 453 -13.72 4.14 11.73
N PRO A 454 -12.99 4.68 10.73
CA PRO A 454 -13.13 4.24 9.35
C PRO A 454 -12.60 2.81 9.17
N ARG A 455 -13.30 2.02 8.34
CA ARG A 455 -12.93 0.63 8.02
C ARG A 455 -11.60 0.58 7.24
N MET A 456 -10.50 0.42 7.98
CA MET A 456 -9.14 0.26 7.44
C MET A 456 -8.81 -1.21 7.20
N MET A 457 -8.01 -1.51 6.16
CA MET A 457 -7.48 -2.87 5.95
C MET A 457 -5.94 -2.86 5.89
N MET A 458 -5.32 -3.25 6.99
CA MET A 458 -3.88 -3.53 7.07
C MET A 458 -3.63 -4.97 6.60
N ARG A 459 -3.04 -5.16 5.41
CA ARG A 459 -2.65 -6.48 4.89
C ARG A 459 -1.18 -6.77 5.17
N GLY A 460 -0.80 -8.04 5.02
CA GLY A 460 0.55 -8.51 5.30
C GLY A 460 0.76 -8.84 6.77
N LYS A 461 2.03 -8.93 7.17
CA LYS A 461 2.52 -9.15 8.53
C LYS A 461 3.80 -8.34 8.69
N GLU A 462 4.26 -8.11 9.90
CA GLU A 462 5.48 -7.33 10.19
C GLU A 462 5.50 -5.87 9.70
N THR A 463 6.69 -5.28 9.76
CA THR A 463 7.22 -4.23 8.87
C THR A 463 6.84 -4.40 7.38
N LYS A 464 6.49 -5.62 6.92
CA LYS A 464 5.92 -5.90 5.59
C LYS A 464 4.39 -5.77 5.54
N THR A 465 3.84 -4.88 6.36
CA THR A 465 2.44 -4.46 6.27
C THR A 465 2.23 -3.55 5.05
N ARG A 466 1.08 -3.72 4.39
CA ARG A 466 0.61 -2.87 3.29
C ARG A 466 -0.77 -2.32 3.69
N PHE A 467 -0.84 -1.00 3.92
CA PHE A 467 -2.09 -0.31 4.20
C PHE A 467 -2.92 -0.16 2.93
N ASN A 468 -4.19 -0.56 3.01
CA ASN A 468 -5.21 -0.27 2.01
C ASN A 468 -6.32 0.57 2.66
N GLY A 469 -6.51 1.80 2.19
CA GLY A 469 -7.59 2.67 2.64
C GLY A 469 -8.95 2.28 2.08
N SER A 470 -10.02 2.88 2.61
CA SER A 470 -11.42 2.54 2.33
C SER A 470 -11.79 2.59 0.84
N GLY A 471 -11.20 3.51 0.06
CA GLY A 471 -11.47 3.67 -1.38
C GLY A 471 -11.00 2.53 -2.29
N ILE A 472 -10.09 1.65 -1.83
CA ILE A 472 -9.55 0.58 -2.68
C ILE A 472 -10.60 -0.50 -2.93
N LEU A 473 -10.85 -0.83 -4.21
CA LEU A 473 -11.87 -1.80 -4.66
C LEU A 473 -11.90 -3.12 -3.85
N ALA A 474 -10.74 -3.66 -3.49
CA ALA A 474 -10.63 -4.91 -2.71
C ALA A 474 -11.17 -4.79 -1.26
N ASN A 475 -11.29 -3.57 -0.71
CA ASN A 475 -11.93 -3.28 0.57
C ASN A 475 -13.44 -3.04 0.43
N LEU A 476 -13.93 -2.74 -0.78
CA LEU A 476 -15.37 -2.67 -1.08
C LEU A 476 -15.95 -4.07 -1.33
N ILE A 477 -15.25 -4.90 -2.11
CA ILE A 477 -15.62 -6.31 -2.33
C ILE A 477 -15.63 -7.09 -1.01
N ALA A 478 -14.74 -6.76 -0.06
CA ALA A 478 -14.70 -7.39 1.26
C ALA A 478 -15.91 -7.06 2.17
N GLN A 479 -16.85 -6.21 1.74
CA GLN A 479 -18.09 -5.91 2.49
C GLN A 479 -19.24 -6.88 2.19
N PHE A 480 -19.03 -7.82 1.27
CA PHE A 480 -19.99 -8.86 0.89
C PHE A 480 -19.50 -10.19 1.48
N PRO A 481 -20.15 -10.76 2.52
CA PRO A 481 -19.68 -11.99 3.14
C PRO A 481 -19.75 -13.19 2.17
N ASP A 482 -20.81 -13.23 1.36
CA ASP A 482 -21.17 -14.36 0.50
C ASP A 482 -20.41 -14.38 -0.85
N ILE A 483 -19.65 -13.31 -1.17
CA ILE A 483 -18.90 -13.23 -2.44
C ILE A 483 -17.84 -14.32 -2.58
N ARG A 484 -17.33 -14.83 -1.45
CA ARG A 484 -16.38 -15.94 -1.42
C ARG A 484 -16.99 -17.22 -1.95
N SER A 485 -18.03 -17.73 -1.28
CA SER A 485 -18.71 -18.97 -1.66
C SER A 485 -19.30 -18.87 -3.05
N PHE A 486 -19.91 -17.73 -3.40
CA PHE A 486 -20.46 -17.52 -4.74
C PHE A 486 -19.38 -17.55 -5.84
N ALA A 487 -18.20 -16.94 -5.62
CA ALA A 487 -17.08 -17.03 -6.56
C ALA A 487 -16.50 -18.46 -6.65
N GLU A 488 -16.45 -19.17 -5.53
CA GLU A 488 -16.02 -20.58 -5.47
C GLU A 488 -16.99 -21.49 -6.25
N GLU A 489 -18.31 -21.28 -6.13
CA GLU A 489 -19.37 -21.96 -6.90
C GLU A 489 -19.30 -21.66 -8.40
N VAL A 490 -19.16 -20.38 -8.80
CA VAL A 490 -18.98 -19.99 -10.21
C VAL A 490 -17.79 -20.73 -10.81
N ARG A 491 -16.65 -20.75 -10.12
CA ARG A 491 -15.43 -21.45 -10.58
C ARG A 491 -15.63 -22.96 -10.68
N LEU A 492 -16.37 -23.58 -9.76
CA LEU A 492 -16.64 -25.02 -9.78
C LEU A 492 -17.68 -25.41 -10.85
N SER A 493 -18.56 -24.48 -11.25
CA SER A 493 -19.59 -24.75 -12.26
C SER A 493 -19.08 -24.90 -13.69
N SER A 494 -17.85 -24.45 -14.01
CA SER A 494 -17.30 -24.51 -15.36
C SER A 494 -15.82 -24.94 -15.40
N PRO A 495 -15.49 -26.09 -16.04
CA PRO A 495 -14.10 -26.51 -16.21
C PRO A 495 -13.31 -25.57 -17.15
N ASN A 496 -13.99 -24.87 -18.07
CA ASN A 496 -13.38 -23.99 -19.05
C ASN A 496 -12.64 -22.82 -18.37
N LEU A 497 -13.15 -22.29 -17.26
CA LEU A 497 -12.46 -21.26 -16.46
C LEU A 497 -11.13 -21.78 -15.86
N THR A 498 -11.05 -23.08 -15.56
CA THR A 498 -9.83 -23.70 -15.02
C THR A 498 -8.77 -23.93 -16.11
N GLN A 499 -9.17 -24.14 -17.36
CA GLN A 499 -8.27 -24.16 -18.52
C GLN A 499 -7.76 -22.75 -18.86
N LEU A 500 -8.66 -21.76 -18.90
CA LEU A 500 -8.38 -20.37 -19.28
C LEU A 500 -7.24 -19.72 -18.48
N ARG A 501 -7.05 -20.13 -17.22
CA ARG A 501 -5.90 -19.78 -16.37
C ARG A 501 -4.56 -19.93 -17.08
N PHE A 502 -4.35 -21.02 -17.81
CA PHE A 502 -3.03 -21.31 -18.41
C PHE A 502 -2.71 -20.35 -19.55
N ASP A 503 -3.70 -19.97 -20.34
CA ASP A 503 -3.51 -18.98 -21.40
C ASP A 503 -3.44 -17.54 -20.87
N LEU A 504 -4.19 -17.19 -19.81
CA LEU A 504 -4.00 -15.94 -19.08
C LEU A 504 -2.58 -15.83 -18.48
N GLU A 505 -2.04 -16.93 -17.93
CA GLU A 505 -0.63 -17.02 -17.54
C GLU A 505 0.32 -16.81 -18.72
N ARG A 506 0.00 -17.30 -19.91
CA ARG A 506 0.83 -17.12 -21.11
C ARG A 506 0.82 -15.68 -21.61
N VAL A 507 -0.31 -14.98 -21.63
CA VAL A 507 -0.35 -13.54 -22.00
C VAL A 507 0.44 -12.71 -20.99
N LYS A 508 0.24 -12.95 -19.69
CA LYS A 508 1.02 -12.34 -18.60
C LYS A 508 2.52 -12.63 -18.78
N ARG A 509 2.92 -13.91 -18.91
CA ARG A 509 4.32 -14.28 -19.13
C ARG A 509 4.88 -13.69 -20.42
N GLY A 510 4.08 -13.52 -21.46
CA GLY A 510 4.51 -12.87 -22.69
C GLY A 510 4.86 -11.38 -22.46
N LEU A 511 3.90 -10.62 -21.94
CA LEU A 511 4.06 -9.20 -21.63
C LEU A 511 5.22 -8.94 -20.65
N TRP A 512 5.41 -9.82 -19.66
CA TRP A 512 6.38 -9.63 -18.57
C TRP A 512 7.67 -10.46 -18.70
N LYS A 513 7.89 -11.20 -19.80
CA LYS A 513 9.18 -11.89 -20.10
C LYS A 513 9.88 -11.41 -21.37
N ARG A 514 9.29 -10.52 -22.19
CA ARG A 514 10.05 -9.90 -23.29
C ARG A 514 11.00 -8.81 -22.77
N LYS A 515 12.07 -8.60 -23.55
CA LYS A 515 13.31 -7.90 -23.19
C LYS A 515 13.19 -6.59 -22.38
N PRO A 516 12.39 -5.57 -22.77
CA PRO A 516 12.49 -4.21 -22.20
C PRO A 516 12.06 -4.06 -20.72
N LEU A 517 11.71 -5.16 -20.03
CA LEU A 517 11.33 -5.17 -18.61
C LEU A 517 12.25 -6.00 -17.70
N ASN A 518 13.10 -6.88 -18.25
CA ASN A 518 14.05 -7.70 -17.47
C ASN A 518 15.48 -7.74 -18.08
N GLU A 519 15.71 -7.04 -19.18
CA GLU A 519 17.06 -6.66 -19.61
C GLU A 519 17.28 -5.20 -19.19
N SER A 520 18.50 -4.84 -18.78
CA SER A 520 18.80 -3.45 -18.43
C SER A 520 18.59 -2.55 -19.64
N ILE A 521 17.48 -1.80 -19.66
CA ILE A 521 17.21 -0.78 -20.67
C ILE A 521 18.46 0.12 -20.75
N PRO A 522 19.11 0.25 -21.94
CA PRO A 522 20.24 1.14 -22.10
C PRO A 522 19.80 2.58 -21.80
N LEU A 523 20.74 3.44 -21.41
CA LEU A 523 20.43 4.87 -21.30
C LEU A 523 20.07 5.39 -22.71
N PRO A 524 18.82 5.86 -22.94
CA PRO A 524 18.41 6.20 -24.30
C PRO A 524 18.97 7.58 -24.68
N ASP A 525 19.60 7.64 -25.83
CA ASP A 525 20.07 8.87 -26.48
C ASP A 525 18.93 9.51 -27.31
N THR A 526 19.14 10.74 -27.80
CA THR A 526 18.14 11.44 -28.62
C THR A 526 17.73 10.61 -29.84
N LYS A 527 18.67 9.89 -30.46
CA LYS A 527 18.38 9.08 -31.65
C LYS A 527 17.47 7.89 -31.36
N SER A 528 17.78 7.05 -30.37
CA SER A 528 16.92 5.90 -30.01
C SER A 528 15.52 6.33 -29.53
N LEU A 529 15.39 7.52 -28.94
CA LEU A 529 14.07 8.10 -28.61
C LEU A 529 13.30 8.53 -29.88
N ILE A 530 13.96 9.08 -30.90
CA ILE A 530 13.36 9.43 -32.20
C ILE A 530 12.98 8.17 -32.98
N ASP A 531 13.83 7.15 -32.98
CA ASP A 531 13.63 5.87 -33.69
C ASP A 531 12.45 5.04 -33.11
N MET A 532 11.96 5.38 -31.90
CA MET A 532 10.75 4.81 -31.31
C MET A 532 9.43 5.49 -31.74
N LEU A 533 9.48 6.65 -32.41
CA LEU A 533 8.28 7.36 -32.83
C LEU A 533 7.62 6.68 -34.04
N PRO A 534 6.27 6.60 -34.08
CA PRO A 534 5.55 6.05 -35.23
C PRO A 534 5.52 7.05 -36.40
N SER A 535 4.82 6.71 -37.49
CA SER A 535 4.63 7.60 -38.65
C SER A 535 4.05 8.95 -38.22
N ARG A 536 4.36 10.03 -38.95
CA ARG A 536 3.81 11.37 -38.67
C ARG A 536 2.28 11.35 -38.57
N ARG A 537 1.60 10.62 -39.45
CA ARG A 537 0.13 10.43 -39.44
C ARG A 537 -0.40 9.81 -38.14
N THR A 538 0.40 8.96 -37.49
CA THR A 538 0.07 8.31 -36.21
C THR A 538 0.36 9.24 -35.03
N VAL A 539 1.45 10.02 -35.10
CA VAL A 539 1.78 11.07 -34.12
C VAL A 539 0.71 12.15 -34.11
N ASP A 540 0.35 12.69 -35.28
CA ASP A 540 -0.60 13.79 -35.43
C ASP A 540 -2.01 13.39 -34.90
N GLU A 541 -2.47 12.18 -35.18
CA GLU A 541 -3.73 11.60 -34.64
C GLU A 541 -3.72 11.59 -33.10
N LEU A 542 -2.66 11.03 -32.51
CA LEU A 542 -2.53 10.91 -31.05
C LEU A 542 -2.35 12.27 -30.37
N VAL A 543 -1.70 13.24 -31.02
CA VAL A 543 -1.62 14.62 -30.54
C VAL A 543 -3.00 15.27 -30.54
N VAL A 544 -3.81 15.13 -31.59
CA VAL A 544 -5.20 15.65 -31.62
C VAL A 544 -6.05 15.03 -30.51
N LEU A 545 -5.92 13.73 -30.26
CA LEU A 545 -6.61 13.03 -29.17
C LEU A 545 -6.16 13.50 -27.78
N TYR A 546 -4.85 13.71 -27.57
CA TYR A 546 -4.30 14.29 -26.34
C TYR A 546 -4.87 15.69 -26.09
N LEU A 547 -4.80 16.57 -27.10
CA LEU A 547 -5.24 17.97 -27.00
C LEU A 547 -6.74 18.07 -26.71
N THR A 548 -7.55 17.25 -27.38
CA THR A 548 -9.02 17.26 -27.24
C THR A 548 -9.49 16.78 -25.87
N CYS A 549 -8.84 15.75 -25.29
CA CYS A 549 -9.36 15.06 -24.09
C CYS A 549 -8.55 15.28 -22.80
N ILE A 550 -7.23 15.39 -22.89
CA ILE A 550 -6.33 15.37 -21.73
C ILE A 550 -5.79 16.77 -21.45
N GLU A 551 -5.37 17.49 -22.49
CA GLU A 551 -4.90 18.87 -22.34
C GLU A 551 -6.02 19.82 -21.93
N SER A 552 -7.21 19.63 -22.51
CA SER A 552 -8.45 20.36 -22.18
C SER A 552 -8.93 20.19 -20.72
N THR A 553 -8.35 19.25 -19.97
CA THR A 553 -8.67 18.99 -18.56
C THR A 553 -7.48 19.25 -17.63
N HIS A 554 -6.25 18.96 -18.05
CA HIS A 554 -5.07 19.03 -17.19
C HIS A 554 -4.14 20.25 -17.43
N ARG A 555 -4.37 21.07 -18.47
CA ARG A 555 -3.62 22.33 -18.72
C ARG A 555 -2.10 22.23 -18.53
N ILE A 556 -1.47 21.21 -19.12
CA ILE A 556 -0.05 20.84 -18.93
C ILE A 556 0.85 21.50 -19.98
N LEU A 557 0.34 21.69 -21.19
CA LEU A 557 1.06 22.29 -22.30
C LEU A 557 0.44 23.64 -22.65
N HIS A 558 1.29 24.60 -23.04
CA HIS A 558 0.80 25.71 -23.83
C HIS A 558 0.64 25.21 -25.27
N VAL A 559 -0.59 25.09 -25.76
CA VAL A 559 -0.87 24.38 -27.02
C VAL A 559 -0.17 25.01 -28.24
N PRO A 560 -0.17 26.36 -28.43
CA PRO A 560 0.56 27.01 -29.51
C PRO A 560 2.08 26.77 -29.49
N SER A 561 2.71 26.88 -28.31
CA SER A 561 4.16 26.62 -28.19
C SER A 561 4.48 25.15 -28.52
N PHE A 562 3.69 24.21 -27.99
CA PHE A 562 3.90 22.78 -28.24
C PHE A 562 3.73 22.38 -29.72
N LEU A 563 2.72 22.94 -30.41
CA LEU A 563 2.53 22.68 -31.85
C LEU A 563 3.67 23.27 -32.69
N LYS A 564 4.18 24.46 -32.31
CA LYS A 564 5.37 25.05 -32.93
C LYS A 564 6.63 24.19 -32.69
N GLU A 565 6.85 23.73 -31.45
CA GLU A 565 7.94 22.80 -31.11
C GLU A 565 7.83 21.48 -31.94
N LEU A 566 6.60 21.01 -32.23
CA LEU A 566 6.35 19.80 -33.02
C LEU A 566 6.68 19.96 -34.51
N ASP A 567 6.34 21.09 -35.14
CA ASP A 567 6.73 21.35 -36.53
C ASP A 567 8.24 21.64 -36.66
N GLU A 568 8.84 22.31 -35.67
CA GLU A 568 10.31 22.49 -35.59
C GLU A 568 11.03 21.14 -35.44
N PHE A 569 10.49 20.22 -34.63
CA PHE A 569 10.97 18.83 -34.54
C PHE A 569 10.88 18.10 -35.89
N TRP A 570 9.73 18.16 -36.58
CA TRP A 570 9.57 17.48 -37.87
C TRP A 570 10.50 18.03 -38.96
N ALA A 571 10.84 19.32 -38.91
CA ALA A 571 11.83 19.92 -39.81
C ALA A 571 13.30 19.53 -39.49
N GLN A 572 13.55 18.96 -38.31
CA GLN A 572 14.91 18.63 -37.82
C GLN A 572 15.12 17.13 -37.54
N LYS A 573 14.12 16.27 -37.80
CA LYS A 573 14.15 14.84 -37.43
C LYS A 573 15.39 14.09 -37.91
N ASP A 574 15.88 14.38 -39.12
CA ASP A 574 17.04 13.73 -39.73
C ASP A 574 18.39 14.24 -39.17
N HIS A 575 18.36 15.19 -38.22
CA HIS A 575 19.52 15.77 -37.53
C HIS A 575 19.35 15.68 -36.00
N PRO A 576 19.50 14.49 -35.38
CA PRO A 576 19.24 14.29 -33.94
C PRO A 576 20.04 15.19 -32.99
N ASP A 577 21.18 15.71 -33.42
CA ASP A 577 22.02 16.64 -32.64
C ASP A 577 21.41 18.04 -32.48
N LEU A 578 20.45 18.41 -33.34
CA LEU A 578 19.70 19.67 -33.26
C LEU A 578 18.41 19.52 -32.43
N VAL A 579 17.90 18.29 -32.30
CA VAL A 579 16.63 18.01 -31.65
C VAL A 579 16.77 17.97 -30.13
N SER A 580 15.91 18.73 -29.43
CA SER A 580 15.81 18.67 -27.97
C SER A 580 15.34 17.28 -27.50
N THR A 581 16.22 16.53 -26.84
CA THR A 581 15.89 15.24 -26.19
C THR A 581 14.68 15.37 -25.27
N GLY A 582 14.57 16.49 -24.56
CA GLY A 582 13.45 16.79 -23.68
C GLY A 582 12.12 16.96 -24.41
N PHE A 583 12.13 17.51 -25.64
CA PHE A 583 10.92 17.56 -26.46
C PHE A 583 10.48 16.16 -26.91
N VAL A 584 11.41 15.32 -27.37
CA VAL A 584 11.10 13.94 -27.78
C VAL A 584 10.54 13.14 -26.61
N VAL A 585 11.10 13.28 -25.40
CA VAL A 585 10.57 12.71 -24.16
C VAL A 585 9.15 13.20 -23.86
N GLN A 586 8.88 14.50 -23.97
CA GLN A 586 7.56 15.08 -23.77
C GLN A 586 6.54 14.55 -24.81
N LEU A 587 6.94 14.45 -26.08
CA LEU A 587 6.12 13.94 -27.18
C LEU A 587 5.77 12.46 -26.96
N LEU A 588 6.76 11.60 -26.64
CA LEU A 588 6.52 10.18 -26.34
C LEU A 588 5.51 9.98 -25.21
N LEU A 589 5.52 10.83 -24.17
CA LEU A 589 4.52 10.79 -23.10
C LEU A 589 3.14 11.31 -23.52
N VAL A 590 3.07 12.37 -24.34
CA VAL A 590 1.83 12.87 -24.95
C VAL A 590 1.14 11.76 -25.76
N LEU A 591 1.90 11.06 -26.59
CA LEU A 591 1.44 9.92 -27.38
C LEU A 591 0.99 8.75 -26.49
N ALA A 592 1.77 8.43 -25.46
CA ALA A 592 1.42 7.39 -24.49
C ALA A 592 0.11 7.70 -23.73
N CYS A 593 -0.13 8.97 -23.36
CA CYS A 593 -1.37 9.40 -22.71
C CYS A 593 -2.59 9.21 -23.61
N ALA A 594 -2.47 9.50 -24.92
CA ALA A 594 -3.58 9.42 -25.87
C ALA A 594 -3.83 8.03 -26.46
N TRP A 595 -2.86 7.12 -26.45
CA TRP A 595 -2.92 5.83 -27.15
C TRP A 595 -4.20 5.02 -26.91
N ASN A 596 -4.65 4.93 -25.65
CA ASN A 596 -5.84 4.17 -25.28
C ASN A 596 -7.17 4.88 -25.64
N LEU A 597 -7.13 6.12 -26.13
CA LEU A 597 -8.29 6.85 -26.65
C LEU A 597 -8.50 6.65 -28.15
N ALA A 598 -7.45 6.23 -28.87
CA ALA A 598 -7.49 5.95 -30.30
C ALA A 598 -8.16 4.61 -30.61
N ASP A 599 -8.62 4.47 -31.85
CA ASP A 599 -8.90 3.16 -32.41
C ASP A 599 -7.61 2.50 -32.94
N PHE A 600 -7.32 1.27 -32.50
CA PHE A 600 -6.04 0.63 -32.78
C PHE A 600 -5.90 0.22 -34.26
N ASP A 601 -6.98 -0.22 -34.89
CA ASP A 601 -6.95 -0.59 -36.31
C ASP A 601 -6.78 0.66 -37.19
N THR A 602 -7.37 1.79 -36.79
CA THR A 602 -7.11 3.11 -37.39
C THR A 602 -5.66 3.56 -37.23
N LEU A 603 -5.02 3.36 -36.06
CA LEU A 603 -3.58 3.64 -35.90
C LEU A 603 -2.72 2.71 -36.78
N GLN A 604 -3.07 1.42 -36.84
CA GLN A 604 -2.39 0.41 -37.66
C GLN A 604 -2.45 0.77 -39.15
N LEU A 605 -3.60 1.22 -39.66
CA LEU A 605 -3.78 1.68 -41.04
C LEU A 605 -3.03 3.00 -41.35
N LYS A 606 -2.75 3.84 -40.35
CA LYS A 606 -1.98 5.09 -40.50
C LYS A 606 -0.46 4.89 -40.41
N ASN A 607 0.01 3.72 -39.96
CA ASN A 607 1.43 3.45 -39.73
C ASN A 607 2.02 2.52 -40.80
N GLU A 608 3.25 2.82 -41.23
CA GLU A 608 3.93 2.09 -42.32
C GLU A 608 4.45 0.70 -41.89
N ALA A 609 4.72 0.54 -40.60
CA ALA A 609 5.12 -0.73 -39.99
C ALA A 609 4.03 -1.24 -39.04
N SER A 610 3.99 -2.55 -38.78
CA SER A 610 3.00 -3.12 -37.85
C SER A 610 3.24 -2.64 -36.42
N LEU A 611 2.28 -1.88 -35.87
CA LEU A 611 2.27 -1.45 -34.47
C LEU A 611 2.00 -2.63 -33.54
N LYS A 612 2.47 -2.53 -32.31
CA LYS A 612 2.25 -3.55 -31.27
C LYS A 612 1.37 -2.93 -30.19
N CYS A 613 0.45 -3.72 -29.62
CA CYS A 613 -0.46 -3.20 -28.60
C CYS A 613 0.24 -2.67 -27.33
N TYR A 614 1.51 -3.04 -27.12
CA TYR A 614 2.36 -2.65 -25.99
C TYR A 614 3.40 -1.55 -26.31
N THR A 615 3.47 -1.04 -27.54
CA THR A 615 4.42 0.04 -27.94
C THR A 615 4.47 1.24 -26.98
N PRO A 616 3.36 1.82 -26.47
CA PRO A 616 3.44 2.94 -25.52
C PRO A 616 3.98 2.55 -24.13
N VAL A 617 3.96 1.25 -23.78
CA VAL A 617 4.61 0.77 -22.55
C VAL A 617 6.13 0.81 -22.73
N GLU A 618 6.63 0.50 -23.92
CA GLU A 618 8.06 0.67 -24.24
C GLU A 618 8.46 2.15 -24.16
N TRP A 619 7.64 3.08 -24.70
CA TRP A 619 7.87 4.54 -24.56
C TRP A 619 7.95 4.98 -23.08
N VAL A 620 6.97 4.61 -22.27
CA VAL A 620 6.91 4.97 -20.83
C VAL A 620 8.14 4.47 -20.06
N LEU A 621 8.62 3.26 -20.36
CA LEU A 621 9.79 2.67 -19.71
C LEU A 621 11.11 3.36 -20.08
N HIS A 622 11.31 3.68 -21.36
CA HIS A 622 12.52 4.40 -21.81
C HIS A 622 12.53 5.86 -21.30
N VAL A 623 11.37 6.53 -21.30
CA VAL A 623 11.24 7.88 -20.72
C VAL A 623 11.51 7.88 -19.22
N GLU A 624 10.98 6.90 -18.48
CA GLU A 624 11.28 6.79 -17.04
C GLU A 624 12.78 6.55 -16.80
N LYS A 625 13.40 5.64 -17.56
CA LYS A 625 14.86 5.41 -17.54
C LYS A 625 15.66 6.68 -17.84
N TRP A 626 15.19 7.52 -18.78
CA TRP A 626 15.82 8.82 -19.07
C TRP A 626 15.69 9.80 -17.91
N LEU A 627 14.48 9.96 -17.35
CA LEU A 627 14.19 10.89 -16.24
C LEU A 627 14.99 10.55 -14.98
N ASP A 628 15.16 9.28 -14.64
CA ASP A 628 15.99 8.82 -13.52
C ASP A 628 17.47 9.23 -13.67
N ASN A 629 17.96 9.36 -14.91
CA ASN A 629 19.36 9.66 -15.23
C ASN A 629 19.60 11.12 -15.64
N ALA A 630 18.55 11.92 -15.85
CA ALA A 630 18.64 13.33 -16.25
C ALA A 630 19.22 14.27 -15.16
N HIS A 631 19.58 13.74 -13.98
CA HIS A 631 20.28 14.44 -12.89
C HIS A 631 19.69 15.82 -12.50
N ILE A 632 18.36 15.95 -12.55
CA ILE A 632 17.62 17.20 -12.40
C ILE A 632 17.74 17.76 -10.95
N LYS A 633 18.75 18.61 -10.72
CA LYS A 633 19.06 19.20 -9.39
C LYS A 633 17.99 20.17 -8.86
N ARG A 634 17.20 20.79 -9.76
CA ARG A 634 16.03 21.61 -9.44
C ARG A 634 14.96 21.36 -10.51
N PRO A 635 13.70 21.06 -10.14
CA PRO A 635 12.66 20.78 -11.11
C PRO A 635 12.17 22.07 -11.77
N GLU A 636 12.53 22.25 -13.04
CA GLU A 636 12.01 23.32 -13.91
C GLU A 636 10.63 22.94 -14.48
N ILE A 637 9.97 23.87 -15.18
CA ILE A 637 8.59 23.65 -15.68
C ILE A 637 8.51 22.42 -16.60
N THR A 638 9.51 22.21 -17.47
CA THR A 638 9.58 21.06 -18.37
C THR A 638 9.70 19.73 -17.60
N ALA A 639 10.50 19.69 -16.52
CA ALA A 639 10.63 18.51 -15.68
C ALA A 639 9.31 18.17 -14.96
N LEU A 640 8.58 19.19 -14.48
CA LEU A 640 7.25 19.00 -13.87
C LEU A 640 6.22 18.53 -14.93
N ARG A 641 6.22 19.11 -16.14
CA ARG A 641 5.37 18.68 -17.28
C ARG A 641 5.60 17.20 -17.59
N MET A 642 6.87 16.77 -17.73
CA MET A 642 7.24 15.37 -17.94
C MET A 642 6.74 14.45 -16.81
N GLN A 643 6.90 14.85 -15.55
CA GLN A 643 6.45 14.06 -14.40
C GLN A 643 4.92 13.93 -14.32
N ILE A 644 4.17 15.00 -14.64
CA ILE A 644 2.71 14.97 -14.74
C ILE A 644 2.28 13.99 -15.85
N LEU A 645 2.83 14.16 -17.06
CA LEU A 645 2.52 13.30 -18.21
C LEU A 645 2.87 11.82 -17.94
N LEU A 646 3.99 11.56 -17.26
CA LEU A 646 4.40 10.19 -16.88
C LEU A 646 3.36 9.54 -15.94
N ILE A 647 2.87 10.28 -14.93
CA ILE A 647 1.83 9.78 -14.02
C ILE A 647 0.51 9.52 -14.77
N ILE A 648 0.11 10.40 -15.68
CA ILE A 648 -1.10 10.22 -16.50
C ILE A 648 -0.96 8.99 -17.41
N ALA A 649 0.16 8.84 -18.12
CA ALA A 649 0.43 7.67 -18.96
C ALA A 649 0.45 6.36 -18.14
N GLN A 650 1.14 6.34 -16.99
CA GLN A 650 1.18 5.16 -16.11
C GLN A 650 -0.23 4.78 -15.61
N ASN A 651 -1.04 5.75 -15.22
CA ASN A 651 -2.45 5.53 -14.84
C ASN A 651 -3.27 4.98 -16.02
N SER A 652 -3.13 5.55 -17.22
CA SER A 652 -3.82 5.14 -18.46
C SER A 652 -3.54 3.69 -18.90
N PHE A 653 -2.41 3.10 -18.49
CA PHE A 653 -2.09 1.69 -18.71
C PHE A 653 -2.25 0.79 -17.47
N GLY A 654 -2.59 1.36 -16.30
CA GLY A 654 -2.63 0.63 -15.03
C GLY A 654 -1.25 0.25 -14.48
N MET A 655 -0.19 0.89 -14.95
CA MET A 655 1.16 0.77 -14.40
C MET A 655 1.24 1.46 -13.03
N LYS A 656 2.17 1.01 -12.17
CA LYS A 656 2.53 1.61 -10.86
C LYS A 656 1.39 2.06 -9.90
N ARG A 657 0.13 1.61 -10.07
CA ARG A 657 -1.04 1.94 -9.20
C ARG A 657 -0.80 1.85 -7.68
N SER A 658 0.10 0.98 -7.22
CA SER A 658 0.49 0.84 -5.81
C SER A 658 1.40 1.98 -5.30
N GLN A 659 2.17 2.61 -6.19
CA GLN A 659 3.11 3.70 -5.91
C GLN A 659 2.53 5.09 -6.25
N ALA A 660 1.36 5.17 -6.91
CA ALA A 660 0.79 6.42 -7.41
C ALA A 660 0.68 7.56 -6.37
N TRP A 661 0.31 7.26 -5.11
CA TRP A 661 0.24 8.25 -4.02
C TRP A 661 1.62 8.75 -3.58
N LEU A 662 2.64 7.88 -3.65
CA LEU A 662 4.03 8.29 -3.42
C LEU A 662 4.56 9.13 -4.59
N ALA A 663 4.18 8.83 -5.83
CA ALA A 663 4.57 9.60 -7.01
C ALA A 663 3.97 11.02 -7.01
N THR A 664 2.64 11.13 -6.87
CA THR A 664 1.93 12.41 -6.74
C THR A 664 2.42 13.22 -5.54
N GLY A 665 2.49 12.60 -4.36
CA GLY A 665 3.04 13.24 -3.17
C GLY A 665 4.54 13.56 -3.22
N THR A 666 5.30 13.07 -4.22
CA THR A 666 6.68 13.50 -4.49
C THR A 666 6.71 14.67 -5.48
N LEU A 667 5.89 14.61 -6.52
CA LEU A 667 5.68 15.70 -7.49
C LEU A 667 5.19 16.99 -6.82
N VAL A 668 4.26 16.89 -5.86
CA VAL A 668 3.84 18.00 -4.97
C VAL A 668 5.06 18.63 -4.30
N LYS A 669 5.94 17.83 -3.69
CA LYS A 669 7.14 18.32 -2.97
C LYS A 669 8.17 18.93 -3.92
N GLN A 670 8.34 18.36 -5.13
CA GLN A 670 9.19 18.92 -6.18
C GLN A 670 8.67 20.29 -6.66
N ALA A 671 7.37 20.43 -6.90
CA ALA A 671 6.73 21.70 -7.24
C ALA A 671 6.80 22.72 -6.09
N MET A 672 6.68 22.28 -4.82
CA MET A 672 6.88 23.13 -3.65
C MET A 672 8.31 23.65 -3.55
N ILE A 673 9.33 22.81 -3.79
CA ILE A 673 10.75 23.20 -3.84
C ILE A 673 11.02 24.23 -4.94
N ALA A 674 10.36 24.11 -6.10
CA ALA A 674 10.40 25.12 -7.16
C ALA A 674 9.48 26.34 -6.93
N GLY A 675 8.79 26.40 -5.79
CA GLY A 675 7.95 27.54 -5.40
C GLY A 675 6.67 27.70 -6.22
N TYR A 676 6.05 26.61 -6.69
CA TYR A 676 4.75 26.65 -7.40
C TYR A 676 3.55 26.80 -6.45
N HIS A 677 3.74 26.48 -5.17
CA HIS A 677 2.77 26.68 -4.08
C HIS A 677 2.63 28.14 -3.62
N ARG A 678 3.32 29.09 -4.29
CA ARG A 678 3.26 30.52 -3.99
C ARG A 678 2.84 31.31 -5.21
N ASP A 679 1.94 32.28 -5.05
CA ASP A 679 1.55 33.11 -6.20
C ASP A 679 2.74 33.99 -6.64
N PRO A 680 3.22 33.84 -7.89
CA PRO A 680 4.42 34.53 -8.36
C PRO A 680 4.25 36.05 -8.47
N SER A 681 3.01 36.56 -8.47
CA SER A 681 2.71 38.00 -8.54
C SER A 681 3.14 38.76 -7.28
N ARG A 682 3.22 38.08 -6.12
CA ARG A 682 3.52 38.69 -4.83
C ARG A 682 5.02 38.94 -4.59
N TYR A 683 5.90 38.12 -5.19
CA TYR A 683 7.29 38.01 -4.73
C TYR A 683 8.36 37.97 -5.84
N THR A 684 8.03 37.92 -7.13
CA THR A 684 9.01 37.59 -8.19
C THR A 684 8.87 38.36 -9.51
N LYS A 685 10.02 38.59 -10.18
CA LYS A 685 10.11 39.09 -11.57
C LYS A 685 9.90 37.95 -12.60
N ILE A 686 8.73 37.33 -12.58
CA ILE A 686 8.32 36.30 -13.56
C ILE A 686 7.40 36.94 -14.62
N SER A 687 7.57 36.60 -15.90
CA SER A 687 6.72 37.11 -17.01
C SER A 687 5.27 36.64 -16.87
N VAL A 688 4.31 37.38 -17.41
CA VAL A 688 2.88 37.08 -17.24
C VAL A 688 2.54 35.67 -17.73
N PHE A 689 3.04 35.28 -18.89
CA PHE A 689 2.98 33.91 -19.40
C PHE A 689 3.42 32.87 -18.37
N ASN A 690 4.64 33.00 -17.82
CA ASN A 690 5.16 32.07 -16.83
C ASN A 690 4.44 32.12 -15.48
N LYS A 691 3.74 33.21 -15.14
CA LYS A 691 2.86 33.26 -13.97
C LYS A 691 1.62 32.39 -14.17
N GLU A 692 0.96 32.51 -15.31
CA GLU A 692 -0.22 31.71 -15.66
C GLU A 692 0.14 30.22 -15.83
N MET A 693 1.21 29.89 -16.56
CA MET A 693 1.67 28.50 -16.70
C MET A 693 2.03 27.86 -15.34
N ARG A 694 2.62 28.63 -14.40
CA ARG A 694 2.87 28.17 -13.03
C ARG A 694 1.60 27.85 -12.25
N ARG A 695 0.54 28.66 -12.38
CA ARG A 695 -0.77 28.41 -11.75
C ARG A 695 -1.38 27.13 -12.29
N ARG A 696 -1.47 26.99 -13.62
CA ARG A 696 -2.02 25.81 -14.31
C ARG A 696 -1.35 24.52 -13.86
N ILE A 697 -0.01 24.49 -13.88
CA ILE A 697 0.80 23.35 -13.42
C ILE A 697 0.58 23.05 -11.93
N TRP A 698 0.52 24.07 -11.06
CA TRP A 698 0.24 23.86 -9.64
C TRP A 698 -1.13 23.22 -9.41
N MET A 699 -2.18 23.77 -10.01
CA MET A 699 -3.55 23.26 -9.83
C MET A 699 -3.68 21.80 -10.28
N THR A 700 -3.04 21.42 -11.39
CA THR A 700 -3.04 20.05 -11.91
C THR A 700 -2.29 19.07 -11.01
N ILE A 701 -1.17 19.50 -10.42
CA ILE A 701 -0.42 18.66 -9.47
C ILE A 701 -1.26 18.37 -8.21
N VAL A 702 -1.98 19.37 -7.68
CA VAL A 702 -2.84 19.20 -6.50
C VAL A 702 -4.09 18.36 -6.83
N GLU A 703 -4.70 18.53 -8.01
CA GLU A 703 -5.86 17.73 -8.43
C GLU A 703 -5.50 16.24 -8.62
N LEU A 704 -4.32 15.93 -9.18
CA LEU A 704 -3.83 14.56 -9.33
C LEU A 704 -3.52 13.89 -7.97
N ASP A 705 -2.90 14.63 -7.03
CA ASP A 705 -2.64 14.14 -5.67
C ASP A 705 -3.95 13.87 -4.91
N LEU A 706 -4.90 14.81 -4.95
CA LEU A 706 -6.23 14.65 -4.33
C LEU A 706 -7.01 13.48 -4.95
N GLN A 707 -7.00 13.32 -6.28
CA GLN A 707 -7.61 12.17 -6.94
C GLN A 707 -7.04 10.87 -6.37
N VAL A 708 -5.70 10.70 -6.42
CA VAL A 708 -5.07 9.45 -5.99
C VAL A 708 -5.22 9.21 -4.48
N ALA A 709 -5.31 10.27 -3.68
CA ALA A 709 -5.67 10.19 -2.26
C ALA A 709 -7.10 9.65 -2.05
N LEU A 710 -8.10 10.18 -2.78
CA LEU A 710 -9.49 9.68 -2.75
C LEU A 710 -9.61 8.23 -3.25
N GLU A 711 -8.93 7.88 -4.34
CA GLU A 711 -8.95 6.52 -4.91
C GLU A 711 -8.33 5.48 -3.96
N ARG A 712 -7.27 5.84 -3.24
CA ARG A 712 -6.53 4.92 -2.35
C ARG A 712 -6.99 4.95 -0.88
N GLY A 713 -7.89 5.87 -0.51
CA GLY A 713 -8.31 6.08 0.88
C GLY A 713 -7.20 6.62 1.77
N MET A 714 -6.44 7.60 1.26
CA MET A 714 -5.32 8.26 1.93
C MET A 714 -5.65 9.75 2.17
N PRO A 715 -4.99 10.44 3.13
CA PRO A 715 -5.01 11.90 3.18
C PRO A 715 -4.29 12.51 1.95
N PRO A 716 -4.65 13.74 1.54
CA PRO A 716 -3.92 14.49 0.51
C PRO A 716 -2.57 15.00 1.04
N SER A 717 -1.64 15.30 0.13
CA SER A 717 -0.29 15.79 0.45
C SER A 717 -0.24 17.28 0.84
N VAL A 718 -1.31 18.04 0.61
CA VAL A 718 -1.46 19.46 0.96
C VAL A 718 -2.86 19.77 1.49
N GLN A 719 -2.95 20.81 2.32
CA GLN A 719 -4.19 21.45 2.76
C GLN A 719 -4.37 22.82 2.08
N GLU A 720 -5.57 23.41 2.22
CA GLU A 720 -5.88 24.78 1.79
C GLU A 720 -4.89 25.84 2.34
N SER A 721 -4.36 25.62 3.55
CA SER A 721 -3.39 26.52 4.21
C SER A 721 -2.00 26.55 3.58
N ASP A 722 -1.67 25.57 2.73
CA ASP A 722 -0.27 25.25 2.41
C ASP A 722 0.21 25.97 1.14
N TYR A 723 -0.71 26.59 0.39
CA TYR A 723 -0.43 27.37 -0.82
C TYR A 723 -1.17 28.71 -0.83
N ASP A 724 -0.61 29.72 -1.52
CA ASP A 724 -1.31 30.99 -1.80
C ASP A 724 -1.41 31.32 -3.30
N THR A 725 -1.09 30.35 -4.15
CA THR A 725 -1.24 30.39 -5.62
C THR A 725 -2.69 30.61 -6.03
N ALA A 726 -2.95 31.66 -6.82
CA ALA A 726 -4.30 31.95 -7.32
C ALA A 726 -4.73 30.92 -8.40
N PRO A 727 -6.05 30.74 -8.63
CA PRO A 727 -6.57 29.93 -9.73
C PRO A 727 -5.97 30.31 -11.09
N ALA A 728 -5.90 29.35 -12.00
CA ALA A 728 -5.64 29.60 -13.42
C ALA A 728 -6.80 30.37 -14.06
N SER A 729 -6.49 31.21 -15.04
CA SER A 729 -7.40 32.20 -15.61
C SER A 729 -8.32 31.57 -16.67
N ASN A 730 -9.62 31.90 -16.71
CA ASN A 730 -10.54 31.43 -17.75
C ASN A 730 -10.30 32.14 -19.10
N ILE A 731 -9.24 31.73 -19.81
CA ILE A 731 -8.77 32.26 -21.11
C ILE A 731 -8.43 31.12 -22.08
N ASN A 732 -8.43 31.42 -23.39
CA ASN A 732 -7.93 30.48 -24.41
C ASN A 732 -6.41 30.56 -24.52
N ASP A 733 -5.76 29.52 -25.06
CA ASP A 733 -4.29 29.54 -25.16
C ASP A 733 -3.77 30.50 -26.22
N ASN A 734 -4.46 30.62 -27.36
CA ASN A 734 -4.05 31.52 -28.45
C ASN A 734 -3.96 33.01 -28.04
N GLU A 735 -4.52 33.38 -26.88
CA GLU A 735 -4.60 34.75 -26.36
C GLU A 735 -3.39 35.11 -25.48
N ILE A 736 -2.59 34.15 -25.02
CA ILE A 736 -1.41 34.37 -24.19
C ILE A 736 -0.16 33.83 -24.88
N GLN A 737 0.92 34.60 -24.90
CA GLN A 737 2.17 34.25 -25.58
C GLN A 737 3.36 34.52 -24.66
N GLU A 738 4.51 33.90 -24.95
CA GLU A 738 5.73 34.06 -24.14
C GLU A 738 6.20 35.53 -24.07
N THR A 739 5.85 36.33 -25.08
CA THR A 739 6.07 37.77 -25.22
C THR A 739 5.02 38.66 -24.53
N SER A 740 3.90 38.11 -24.04
CA SER A 740 2.79 38.89 -23.46
C SER A 740 3.23 39.62 -22.18
N THR A 741 3.12 40.96 -22.20
CA THR A 741 3.42 41.85 -21.08
C THR A 741 2.28 41.98 -20.08
N GLU A 742 1.04 41.73 -20.51
CA GLU A 742 -0.20 41.80 -19.73
C GLU A 742 -1.00 40.50 -19.89
N LEU A 743 -1.97 40.28 -18.99
CA LEU A 743 -2.81 39.08 -18.98
C LEU A 743 -4.10 39.37 -19.76
N PRO A 744 -4.59 38.46 -20.64
CA PRO A 744 -5.88 38.63 -21.27
C PRO A 744 -7.02 38.74 -20.24
N GLY A 745 -8.07 39.48 -20.60
CA GLY A 745 -9.26 39.63 -19.74
C GLY A 745 -9.91 38.28 -19.47
N GLU A 746 -10.09 37.93 -18.19
CA GLU A 746 -10.74 36.67 -17.80
C GLU A 746 -12.20 36.66 -18.23
N ARG A 747 -12.62 35.58 -18.91
CA ARG A 747 -14.01 35.41 -19.35
C ARG A 747 -14.91 34.92 -18.23
N PRO A 748 -16.21 35.30 -18.23
CA PRO A 748 -17.22 34.65 -17.41
C PRO A 748 -17.23 33.13 -17.62
N LEU A 749 -17.37 32.37 -16.54
CA LEU A 749 -17.30 30.90 -16.57
C LEU A 749 -18.40 30.22 -17.42
N HIS A 750 -19.46 30.95 -17.76
CA HIS A 750 -20.50 30.48 -18.67
C HIS A 750 -20.09 30.52 -20.15
N GLU A 751 -19.03 31.26 -20.49
CA GLU A 751 -18.35 31.20 -21.78
C GLU A 751 -17.27 30.11 -21.72
N ILE A 752 -17.22 29.24 -22.73
CA ILE A 752 -16.25 28.14 -22.78
C ILE A 752 -14.91 28.61 -23.34
N THR A 753 -13.83 28.20 -22.67
CA THR A 753 -12.44 28.39 -23.07
C THR A 753 -11.67 27.08 -22.92
N ASP A 754 -10.43 27.05 -23.40
CA ASP A 754 -9.52 25.92 -23.14
C ASP A 754 -9.22 25.71 -21.65
N SER A 755 -9.35 26.75 -20.81
CA SER A 755 -9.04 26.70 -19.38
C SER A 755 -10.26 26.49 -18.48
N SER A 756 -11.48 26.51 -19.03
CA SER A 756 -12.74 26.50 -18.26
C SER A 756 -12.91 25.31 -17.31
N PHE A 757 -12.42 24.13 -17.68
CA PHE A 757 -12.48 22.96 -16.79
C PHE A 757 -11.73 23.22 -15.48
N GLN A 758 -10.48 23.70 -15.58
CA GLN A 758 -9.63 23.96 -14.42
C GLN A 758 -10.17 25.16 -13.62
N ALA A 759 -10.65 26.21 -14.29
CA ALA A 759 -11.24 27.40 -13.64
C ALA A 759 -12.51 27.05 -12.83
N VAL A 760 -13.38 26.17 -13.32
CA VAL A 760 -14.57 25.71 -12.58
C VAL A 760 -14.19 24.72 -11.47
N LEU A 761 -13.37 23.70 -11.76
CA LEU A 761 -13.02 22.65 -10.80
C LEU A 761 -12.29 23.19 -9.56
N THR A 762 -11.45 24.21 -9.75
CA THR A 762 -10.65 24.86 -8.70
C THR A 762 -11.53 25.46 -7.59
N GLN A 763 -12.74 25.96 -7.88
CA GLN A 763 -13.61 26.57 -6.86
C GLN A 763 -13.99 25.61 -5.74
N SER A 764 -14.12 24.32 -6.07
CA SER A 764 -14.46 23.26 -5.12
C SER A 764 -13.23 22.67 -4.41
N LEU A 765 -12.01 22.94 -4.88
CA LEU A 765 -10.80 22.24 -4.45
C LEU A 765 -10.53 22.32 -2.93
N PRO A 766 -10.59 23.49 -2.26
CA PRO A 766 -10.35 23.55 -0.82
C PRO A 766 -11.31 22.68 -0.01
N LEU A 767 -12.58 22.65 -0.42
CA LEU A 767 -13.62 21.86 0.20
C LEU A 767 -13.42 20.35 -0.03
N ARG A 768 -12.98 19.95 -1.24
CA ARG A 768 -12.64 18.55 -1.57
C ARG A 768 -11.37 18.06 -0.85
N LEU A 769 -10.34 18.92 -0.71
CA LEU A 769 -9.15 18.64 0.12
C LEU A 769 -9.55 18.40 1.58
N LYS A 770 -10.35 19.31 2.16
CA LYS A 770 -10.89 19.18 3.53
C LYS A 770 -11.70 17.90 3.71
N ALA A 771 -12.58 17.57 2.76
CA ALA A 771 -13.38 16.35 2.79
C ALA A 771 -12.50 15.08 2.78
N CYS A 772 -11.53 15.00 1.87
CA CYS A 772 -10.59 13.88 1.77
C CYS A 772 -9.74 13.73 3.05
N ALA A 773 -9.23 14.84 3.59
CA ALA A 773 -8.45 14.84 4.82
C ALA A 773 -9.27 14.40 6.05
N LEU A 774 -10.56 14.76 6.13
CA LEU A 774 -11.45 14.33 7.20
C LEU A 774 -11.81 12.84 7.09
N MET A 775 -12.21 12.37 5.91
CA MET A 775 -12.66 10.99 5.69
C MET A 775 -11.55 9.94 5.77
N HIS A 776 -10.31 10.33 5.46
CA HIS A 776 -9.13 9.44 5.53
C HIS A 776 -8.22 9.74 6.74
N SER A 777 -8.75 10.46 7.73
CA SER A 777 -8.17 10.54 9.08
C SER A 777 -8.23 9.16 9.78
N PRO A 778 -7.25 8.77 10.62
CA PRO A 778 -7.32 7.54 11.42
C PRO A 778 -8.53 7.47 12.38
N ARG A 779 -9.16 8.60 12.69
CA ARG A 779 -10.47 8.73 13.35
C ARG A 779 -11.23 9.88 12.71
N ILE A 780 -12.47 9.63 12.27
CA ILE A 780 -13.37 10.66 11.73
C ILE A 780 -14.04 11.32 12.93
N SER A 781 -13.42 12.38 13.45
CA SER A 781 -13.96 13.21 14.54
C SER A 781 -14.63 14.45 13.97
N CYS A 782 -15.96 14.51 14.02
CA CYS A 782 -16.76 15.60 13.45
C CYS A 782 -18.18 15.62 14.04
N ARG A 783 -18.98 16.64 13.72
CA ARG A 783 -20.43 16.64 13.95
C ARG A 783 -21.17 16.23 12.69
N TYR A 784 -22.38 15.65 12.82
CA TYR A 784 -23.16 15.32 11.62
C TYR A 784 -23.61 16.56 10.84
N GLU A 785 -23.84 17.69 11.54
CA GLU A 785 -24.00 19.01 10.95
C GLU A 785 -22.86 19.40 9.99
N GLU A 786 -21.61 19.01 10.27
CA GLU A 786 -20.46 19.32 9.41
C GLU A 786 -20.50 18.47 8.14
N ILE A 787 -21.00 17.24 8.21
CA ILE A 787 -21.21 16.34 7.06
C ILE A 787 -22.35 16.86 6.17
N GLN A 788 -23.48 17.24 6.76
CA GLN A 788 -24.60 17.88 6.05
C GLN A 788 -24.19 19.22 5.41
N ARG A 789 -23.28 19.96 6.06
CA ARG A 789 -22.70 21.18 5.50
C ARG A 789 -21.73 20.91 4.34
N LEU A 790 -20.87 19.89 4.44
CA LEU A 790 -20.00 19.46 3.33
C LEU A 790 -20.83 19.05 2.11
N ASP A 791 -21.91 18.28 2.33
CA ASP A 791 -22.88 17.90 1.30
C ASP A 791 -23.50 19.12 0.61
N TRP A 792 -24.09 20.04 1.37
CA TRP A 792 -24.72 21.25 0.83
C TRP A 792 -23.74 22.17 0.10
N GLU A 793 -22.52 22.37 0.62
CA GLU A 793 -21.51 23.22 -0.03
C GLU A 793 -20.96 22.57 -1.32
N LEU A 794 -20.73 21.25 -1.35
CA LEU A 794 -20.31 20.51 -2.56
C LEU A 794 -21.45 20.41 -3.58
N GLY A 795 -22.69 20.16 -3.15
CA GLY A 795 -23.90 20.17 -3.99
C GLY A 795 -24.15 21.53 -4.64
N ARG A 796 -23.85 22.64 -3.94
CA ARG A 796 -23.82 23.98 -4.54
C ARG A 796 -22.76 24.13 -5.62
N TYR A 797 -21.62 23.44 -5.54
CA TYR A 797 -20.63 23.45 -6.63
C TYR A 797 -21.08 22.61 -7.83
N LEU A 798 -21.78 21.48 -7.63
CA LEU A 798 -22.44 20.75 -8.73
C LEU A 798 -23.46 21.63 -9.46
N GLN A 799 -24.35 22.31 -8.72
CA GLN A 799 -25.36 23.22 -9.27
C GLN A 799 -24.77 24.45 -10.00
N LYS A 800 -23.51 24.80 -9.70
CA LYS A 800 -22.76 25.89 -10.35
C LYS A 800 -22.04 25.47 -11.63
N ILE A 801 -21.97 24.18 -11.97
CA ILE A 801 -21.31 23.73 -13.20
C ILE A 801 -22.04 24.38 -14.39
N PRO A 802 -21.33 25.15 -15.24
CA PRO A 802 -21.97 25.85 -16.34
C PRO A 802 -22.68 24.88 -17.30
N ALA A 803 -23.80 25.33 -17.86
CA ALA A 803 -24.51 24.55 -18.87
C ALA A 803 -23.75 24.47 -20.20
N TRP A 804 -22.90 25.47 -20.49
CA TRP A 804 -22.19 25.70 -21.77
C TRP A 804 -23.10 25.41 -22.98
N PRO A 805 -24.02 26.33 -23.32
CA PRO A 805 -25.01 26.09 -24.36
C PRO A 805 -24.34 25.77 -25.70
N ILE A 806 -24.73 24.64 -26.26
CA ILE A 806 -24.26 24.13 -27.55
C ILE A 806 -25.27 24.59 -28.61
N ALA A 807 -24.81 25.21 -29.69
CA ALA A 807 -25.65 25.53 -30.83
C ALA A 807 -25.89 24.28 -31.72
N GLU A 808 -27.02 24.24 -32.41
CA GLU A 808 -27.35 23.12 -33.32
C GLU A 808 -26.28 22.95 -34.41
N ASN A 809 -25.69 24.06 -34.88
CA ASN A 809 -24.64 24.10 -35.89
C ASN A 809 -23.22 23.78 -35.37
N ASP A 810 -23.00 23.61 -34.06
CA ASP A 810 -21.65 23.34 -33.52
C ASP A 810 -21.10 22.01 -34.04
N ASP A 811 -19.78 21.93 -34.24
CA ASP A 811 -19.15 20.71 -34.72
C ASP A 811 -19.20 19.58 -33.67
N TYR A 812 -19.14 18.32 -34.13
CA TYR A 812 -19.26 17.15 -33.26
C TYR A 812 -18.16 17.08 -32.17
N GLN A 813 -16.96 17.59 -32.43
CA GLN A 813 -15.87 17.65 -31.45
C GLN A 813 -16.17 18.68 -30.35
N SER A 814 -16.65 19.89 -30.68
CA SER A 814 -17.09 20.88 -29.68
C SER A 814 -18.25 20.36 -28.84
N LYS A 815 -19.27 19.75 -29.48
CA LYS A 815 -20.37 19.08 -28.76
C LYS A 815 -19.86 17.99 -27.79
N ASN A 816 -18.77 17.32 -28.13
CA ASN A 816 -18.14 16.29 -27.29
C ASN A 816 -17.21 16.86 -26.21
N LYS A 817 -16.45 17.93 -26.47
CA LYS A 817 -15.64 18.68 -25.48
C LYS A 817 -16.53 19.12 -24.32
N VAL A 818 -17.62 19.84 -24.61
CA VAL A 818 -18.61 20.27 -23.60
C VAL A 818 -19.18 19.08 -22.81
N THR A 819 -19.60 18.01 -23.51
CA THR A 819 -20.16 16.81 -22.87
C THR A 819 -19.16 16.17 -21.90
N LEU A 820 -17.89 16.09 -22.27
CA LEU A 820 -16.81 15.52 -21.46
C LEU A 820 -16.50 16.38 -20.23
N LEU A 821 -16.25 17.68 -20.43
CA LEU A 821 -15.86 18.60 -19.36
C LEU A 821 -16.92 18.65 -18.26
N LYS A 822 -18.21 18.78 -18.63
CA LYS A 822 -19.32 18.77 -17.68
C LYS A 822 -19.39 17.46 -16.89
N SER A 823 -19.32 16.33 -17.57
CA SER A 823 -19.45 15.00 -16.92
C SER A 823 -18.28 14.70 -16.00
N LEU A 824 -17.06 15.13 -16.35
CA LEU A 824 -15.89 15.05 -15.47
C LEU A 824 -16.02 15.97 -14.25
N LEU A 825 -16.46 17.22 -14.41
CA LEU A 825 -16.68 18.13 -13.27
C LEU A 825 -17.69 17.57 -12.27
N GLU A 826 -18.83 17.08 -12.78
CA GLU A 826 -19.84 16.38 -12.00
C GLU A 826 -19.22 15.20 -11.25
N THR A 827 -18.45 14.36 -11.95
CA THR A 827 -17.83 13.16 -11.40
C THR A 827 -16.76 13.45 -10.34
N LYS A 828 -15.92 14.48 -10.49
CA LYS A 828 -14.89 14.85 -9.50
C LYS A 828 -15.48 15.35 -8.18
N ILE A 829 -16.55 16.13 -8.25
CA ILE A 829 -17.25 16.63 -7.05
C ILE A 829 -18.09 15.51 -6.43
N ALA A 830 -18.79 14.70 -7.26
CA ALA A 830 -19.52 13.51 -6.83
C ALA A 830 -18.61 12.47 -6.14
N HIS A 831 -17.37 12.26 -6.59
CA HIS A 831 -16.42 11.36 -5.93
C HIS A 831 -16.08 11.82 -4.50
N SER A 832 -16.02 13.14 -4.29
CA SER A 832 -15.79 13.72 -2.95
C SER A 832 -17.01 13.52 -2.04
N LEU A 833 -18.23 13.73 -2.55
CA LEU A 833 -19.48 13.41 -1.84
C LEU A 833 -19.59 11.91 -1.50
N LEU A 834 -19.23 11.03 -2.43
CA LEU A 834 -19.23 9.58 -2.23
C LEU A 834 -18.30 9.18 -1.08
N SER A 835 -17.11 9.79 -0.99
CA SER A 835 -16.20 9.62 0.14
C SER A 835 -16.82 10.12 1.44
N VAL A 836 -17.39 11.34 1.46
CA VAL A 836 -18.03 11.95 2.64
C VAL A 836 -19.16 11.12 3.23
N HIS A 837 -20.06 10.57 2.41
CA HIS A 837 -21.20 9.82 2.93
C HIS A 837 -20.92 8.34 3.20
N THR A 838 -19.85 7.75 2.64
CA THR A 838 -19.59 6.31 2.76
C THR A 838 -19.51 5.79 4.21
N PRO A 839 -18.78 6.42 5.15
CA PRO A 839 -18.73 5.95 6.55
C PRO A 839 -20.10 5.98 7.24
N PHE A 840 -20.83 7.08 7.10
CA PHE A 840 -22.13 7.30 7.76
C PHE A 840 -23.22 6.40 7.18
N ALA A 841 -23.25 6.23 5.85
CA ALA A 841 -24.18 5.34 5.16
C ALA A 841 -24.01 3.86 5.52
N ILE A 842 -22.82 3.47 5.99
CA ILE A 842 -22.53 2.09 6.42
C ILE A 842 -23.09 1.82 7.83
N GLU A 843 -23.11 2.81 8.72
CA GLU A 843 -23.65 2.68 10.08
C GLU A 843 -25.12 3.15 10.22
N ALA A 844 -25.70 3.76 9.17
CA ALA A 844 -27.12 4.15 9.10
C ALA A 844 -28.17 3.05 9.42
N PRO A 845 -27.92 1.73 9.23
CA PRO A 845 -28.83 0.68 9.71
C PRO A 845 -28.88 0.53 11.23
N ARG A 846 -27.98 1.19 11.97
CA ARG A 846 -27.89 1.20 13.45
C ARG A 846 -28.26 2.56 14.03
N GLU A 847 -27.92 3.63 13.33
CA GLU A 847 -28.09 5.01 13.76
C GLU A 847 -28.97 5.77 12.74
N PRO A 848 -30.28 5.94 13.02
CA PRO A 848 -31.23 6.64 12.14
C PRO A 848 -30.81 8.07 11.74
N LEU A 849 -30.02 8.77 12.56
CA LEU A 849 -29.44 10.07 12.23
C LEU A 849 -28.71 10.07 10.88
N PHE A 850 -28.11 8.95 10.47
CA PHE A 850 -27.33 8.83 9.24
C PHE A 850 -28.14 8.37 8.02
N ALA A 851 -29.47 8.19 8.13
CA ALA A 851 -30.33 7.88 7.00
C ALA A 851 -30.20 8.86 5.81
N PRO A 852 -30.02 10.19 6.00
CA PRO A 852 -29.74 11.11 4.90
C PRO A 852 -28.43 10.76 4.16
N SER A 853 -27.37 10.38 4.87
CA SER A 853 -26.11 9.95 4.22
C SER A 853 -26.26 8.68 3.41
N ALA A 854 -27.09 7.71 3.86
CA ALA A 854 -27.39 6.52 3.07
C ALA A 854 -28.13 6.88 1.76
N ARG A 855 -29.02 7.87 1.80
CA ARG A 855 -29.68 8.42 0.61
C ARG A 855 -28.70 9.16 -0.31
N SER A 856 -27.95 10.15 0.19
CA SER A 856 -27.00 10.92 -0.62
C SER A 856 -25.95 10.01 -1.27
N ARG A 857 -25.49 8.97 -0.56
CA ARG A 857 -24.57 7.96 -1.11
C ARG A 857 -25.15 7.22 -2.32
N LEU A 858 -26.44 6.86 -2.30
CA LEU A 858 -27.13 6.24 -3.44
C LEU A 858 -27.24 7.22 -4.61
N GLU A 859 -27.78 8.42 -4.36
CA GLU A 859 -28.00 9.44 -5.40
C GLU A 859 -26.69 9.82 -6.11
N VAL A 860 -25.61 9.98 -5.35
CA VAL A 860 -24.25 10.27 -5.87
C VAL A 860 -23.64 9.09 -6.62
N ALA A 861 -23.80 7.85 -6.15
CA ALA A 861 -23.33 6.67 -6.87
C ALA A 861 -24.08 6.51 -8.20
N THR A 862 -25.40 6.66 -8.19
CA THR A 862 -26.23 6.61 -9.41
C THR A 862 -25.90 7.73 -10.38
N LEU A 863 -25.56 8.94 -9.92
CA LEU A 863 -25.07 10.04 -10.77
C LEU A 863 -23.78 9.65 -11.52
N ILE A 864 -22.78 9.13 -10.81
CA ILE A 864 -21.49 8.70 -11.40
C ILE A 864 -21.72 7.61 -12.46
N LEU A 865 -22.52 6.59 -12.14
CA LEU A 865 -22.83 5.49 -13.06
C LEU A 865 -23.66 5.96 -14.27
N SER A 866 -24.63 6.85 -14.07
CA SER A 866 -25.47 7.40 -15.15
C SER A 866 -24.65 8.27 -16.10
N ASN A 867 -23.69 9.04 -15.59
CA ASN A 867 -22.74 9.77 -16.43
C ASN A 867 -21.83 8.81 -17.21
N GLN A 868 -21.32 7.74 -16.59
CA GLN A 868 -20.52 6.75 -17.30
C GLN A 868 -21.33 6.07 -18.43
N LYS A 869 -22.59 5.68 -18.16
CA LYS A 869 -23.52 5.11 -19.15
C LYS A 869 -23.76 6.10 -20.31
N ARG A 870 -24.17 7.34 -20.01
CA ARG A 870 -24.45 8.41 -20.98
C ARG A 870 -23.27 8.72 -21.89
N LEU A 871 -22.03 8.61 -21.39
CA LEU A 871 -20.83 8.78 -22.19
C LEU A 871 -20.51 7.53 -23.02
N HIS A 872 -20.71 6.32 -22.49
CA HIS A 872 -20.51 5.06 -23.21
C HIS A 872 -21.46 4.90 -24.40
N GLU A 873 -22.73 5.25 -24.22
CA GLU A 873 -23.74 5.27 -25.28
C GLU A 873 -23.45 6.31 -26.38
N LYS A 874 -22.75 7.41 -26.04
CA LYS A 874 -22.38 8.46 -27.00
C LYS A 874 -21.04 8.21 -27.71
N SER A 875 -20.02 7.74 -26.99
CA SER A 875 -18.68 7.47 -27.55
C SER A 875 -17.79 6.68 -26.59
N LYS A 876 -17.19 5.60 -27.11
CA LYS A 876 -16.10 4.83 -26.48
C LYS A 876 -14.98 5.72 -25.95
N GLN A 877 -14.55 6.72 -26.73
CA GLN A 877 -13.48 7.66 -26.34
C GLN A 877 -13.89 8.47 -25.10
N LEU A 878 -15.09 9.08 -25.11
CA LEU A 878 -15.57 9.89 -23.99
C LEU A 878 -15.77 9.06 -22.72
N SER A 879 -16.28 7.84 -22.87
CA SER A 879 -16.38 6.86 -21.80
C SER A 879 -15.02 6.57 -21.16
N LEU A 880 -13.96 6.37 -21.96
CA LEU A 880 -12.62 6.08 -21.46
C LEU A 880 -12.02 7.28 -20.70
N CYS A 881 -12.21 8.51 -21.19
CA CYS A 881 -11.75 9.73 -20.55
C CYS A 881 -12.40 10.00 -19.17
N ASN A 882 -13.68 9.66 -19.00
CA ASN A 882 -14.40 9.85 -17.73
C ASN A 882 -14.18 8.72 -16.72
N PHE A 883 -13.57 7.60 -17.13
CA PHE A 883 -13.47 6.42 -16.28
C PHE A 883 -12.30 6.53 -15.28
N GLY A 884 -12.58 6.31 -14.01
CA GLY A 884 -11.58 6.14 -12.94
C GLY A 884 -12.08 5.15 -11.89
N GLU A 885 -11.34 5.01 -10.78
CA GLU A 885 -11.75 4.08 -9.71
C GLU A 885 -13.11 4.49 -9.09
N TRP A 886 -13.49 5.78 -9.16
CA TRP A 886 -14.82 6.28 -8.76
C TRP A 886 -15.98 5.52 -9.40
N THR A 887 -15.87 5.12 -10.67
CA THR A 887 -16.89 4.33 -11.37
C THR A 887 -17.06 2.96 -10.71
N MET A 888 -15.96 2.37 -10.23
CA MET A 888 -15.93 1.07 -9.57
C MET A 888 -16.37 1.17 -8.10
N GLN A 889 -16.02 2.26 -7.42
CA GLN A 889 -16.52 2.59 -6.08
C GLN A 889 -18.04 2.82 -6.07
N ALA A 890 -18.57 3.50 -7.08
CA ALA A 890 -20.00 3.71 -7.28
C ALA A 890 -20.74 2.39 -7.63
N PHE A 891 -20.16 1.57 -8.52
CA PHE A 891 -20.70 0.24 -8.86
C PHE A 891 -20.82 -0.65 -7.62
N CYS A 892 -19.74 -0.80 -6.84
CA CYS A 892 -19.77 -1.57 -5.60
C CYS A 892 -20.74 -0.97 -4.56
N THR A 893 -20.95 0.34 -4.56
CA THR A 893 -21.91 1.01 -3.68
C THR A 893 -23.36 0.65 -4.03
N VAL A 894 -23.74 0.69 -5.30
CA VAL A 894 -25.10 0.27 -5.72
C VAL A 894 -25.29 -1.24 -5.51
N CYS A 895 -24.29 -2.06 -5.81
CA CYS A 895 -24.31 -3.49 -5.46
C CYS A 895 -24.48 -3.73 -3.95
N GLN A 896 -23.85 -2.93 -3.09
CA GLN A 896 -23.97 -3.05 -1.63
C GLN A 896 -25.39 -2.76 -1.16
N ILE A 897 -26.01 -1.72 -1.72
CA ILE A 897 -27.38 -1.31 -1.41
C ILE A 897 -28.37 -2.41 -1.84
N LEU A 898 -28.25 -2.92 -3.07
CA LEU A 898 -29.07 -4.04 -3.56
C LEU A 898 -28.80 -5.39 -2.87
N HIS A 899 -27.65 -5.55 -2.21
CA HIS A 899 -27.33 -6.77 -1.45
C HIS A 899 -27.84 -6.73 -0.01
N ALA A 900 -28.19 -5.55 0.54
CA ALA A 900 -28.51 -5.35 1.95
C ALA A 900 -29.97 -5.72 2.34
N GLY A 901 -30.71 -6.40 1.47
CA GLY A 901 -32.16 -6.63 1.61
C GLY A 901 -32.61 -7.29 2.91
N ASN A 902 -33.74 -6.79 3.42
CA ASN A 902 -34.52 -7.28 4.58
C ASN A 902 -33.77 -7.39 5.92
N SER A 903 -33.14 -6.29 6.35
CA SER A 903 -33.16 -5.95 7.78
C SER A 903 -34.60 -5.60 8.20
N THR A 904 -35.02 -5.97 9.42
CA THR A 904 -36.41 -5.90 9.90
C THR A 904 -36.93 -4.49 10.22
N HIS A 905 -36.10 -3.45 10.08
CA HIS A 905 -36.50 -2.06 10.36
C HIS A 905 -37.07 -1.36 9.12
N VAL A 906 -38.39 -1.14 9.14
CA VAL A 906 -39.19 -0.45 8.11
C VAL A 906 -38.67 0.97 7.80
N SER A 907 -37.95 1.59 8.72
CA SER A 907 -37.44 2.97 8.63
C SER A 907 -36.20 3.15 7.75
N SER A 908 -35.55 2.09 7.26
CA SER A 908 -34.29 2.20 6.50
C SER A 908 -34.54 2.68 5.05
N PRO A 909 -33.73 3.61 4.50
CA PRO A 909 -33.84 4.00 3.08
C PRO A 909 -33.57 2.84 2.10
N THR A 910 -32.88 1.77 2.52
CA THR A 910 -32.73 0.52 1.72
C THR A 910 -34.03 -0.27 1.56
N PHE A 911 -35.06 -0.02 2.38
CA PHE A 911 -36.38 -0.63 2.25
C PHE A 911 -37.03 -0.23 0.92
N LEU A 912 -37.05 1.09 0.62
CA LEU A 912 -37.66 1.63 -0.59
C LEU A 912 -37.01 1.11 -1.88
N THR A 913 -35.69 0.89 -1.90
CA THR A 913 -34.98 0.32 -3.06
C THR A 913 -35.34 -1.14 -3.34
N HIS A 914 -35.96 -1.86 -2.40
CA HIS A 914 -36.43 -3.23 -2.57
C HIS A 914 -37.97 -3.35 -2.68
N THR A 915 -38.74 -2.41 -2.12
CA THR A 915 -40.21 -2.50 -2.07
C THR A 915 -40.91 -1.74 -3.20
N LEU A 916 -40.24 -0.83 -3.91
CA LEU A 916 -40.78 -0.15 -5.09
C LEU A 916 -40.44 -0.94 -6.37
N PRO A 917 -41.45 -1.49 -7.08
CA PRO A 917 -41.20 -2.28 -8.30
C PRO A 917 -40.46 -1.47 -9.38
N GLY A 918 -39.53 -2.11 -10.08
CA GLY A 918 -38.76 -1.49 -11.17
C GLY A 918 -37.47 -0.79 -10.73
N ILE A 919 -37.29 -0.48 -9.44
CA ILE A 919 -36.05 0.14 -8.95
C ILE A 919 -34.86 -0.86 -8.94
N PRO A 920 -34.99 -2.10 -8.40
CA PRO A 920 -33.94 -3.11 -8.52
C PRO A 920 -33.54 -3.38 -9.97
N GLU A 921 -34.52 -3.53 -10.85
CA GLU A 921 -34.35 -3.79 -12.28
C GLU A 921 -33.59 -2.66 -12.98
N SER A 922 -33.97 -1.41 -12.70
CA SER A 922 -33.31 -0.22 -13.27
C SER A 922 -31.86 -0.06 -12.81
N LEU A 923 -31.59 -0.34 -11.53
CA LEU A 923 -30.24 -0.27 -10.98
C LEU A 923 -29.36 -1.44 -11.48
N VAL A 924 -29.90 -2.64 -11.63
CA VAL A 924 -29.19 -3.78 -12.25
C VAL A 924 -28.87 -3.49 -13.71
N SER A 925 -29.81 -2.95 -14.50
CA SER A 925 -29.56 -2.56 -15.89
C SER A 925 -28.49 -1.46 -16.02
N LEU A 926 -28.46 -0.50 -15.09
CA LEU A 926 -27.41 0.51 -15.03
C LEU A 926 -26.04 -0.12 -14.73
N LEU A 927 -25.97 -1.10 -13.83
CA LEU A 927 -24.76 -1.85 -13.51
C LEU A 927 -24.28 -2.69 -14.71
N GLU A 928 -25.17 -3.34 -15.45
CA GLU A 928 -24.82 -4.08 -16.68
C GLU A 928 -24.20 -3.18 -17.75
N MET A 929 -24.82 -2.04 -18.03
CA MET A 929 -24.31 -1.06 -19.00
C MET A 929 -22.93 -0.49 -18.57
N VAL A 930 -22.74 -0.24 -17.27
CA VAL A 930 -21.43 0.17 -16.77
C VAL A 930 -20.42 -0.98 -16.85
N LEU A 931 -20.80 -2.24 -16.61
CA LEU A 931 -19.91 -3.40 -16.72
C LEU A 931 -19.34 -3.57 -18.14
N ALA A 932 -20.12 -3.29 -19.19
CA ALA A 932 -19.61 -3.24 -20.58
C ALA A 932 -18.58 -2.10 -20.80
N SER A 933 -18.79 -0.94 -20.17
CA SER A 933 -17.79 0.15 -20.19
C SER A 933 -16.52 -0.19 -19.39
N VAL A 934 -16.66 -0.95 -18.29
CA VAL A 934 -15.56 -1.50 -17.48
C VAL A 934 -14.76 -2.48 -18.35
N GLU A 935 -15.42 -3.43 -19.02
CA GLU A 935 -14.82 -4.39 -19.94
C GLU A 935 -13.95 -3.71 -21.00
N THR A 936 -14.54 -2.72 -21.69
CA THR A 936 -13.89 -1.93 -22.74
C THR A 936 -12.58 -1.29 -22.26
N ARG A 937 -12.55 -0.74 -21.03
CA ARG A 937 -11.34 -0.19 -20.42
C ARG A 937 -10.35 -1.28 -20.00
N LEU A 938 -10.83 -2.38 -19.41
CA LEU A 938 -9.95 -3.43 -18.88
C LEU A 938 -9.27 -4.27 -19.98
N LEU A 939 -9.77 -4.22 -21.21
CA LEU A 939 -9.11 -4.70 -22.44
C LEU A 939 -7.99 -3.76 -22.95
N LEU A 940 -7.85 -2.54 -22.42
CA LEU A 940 -6.87 -1.51 -22.86
C LEU A 940 -5.67 -1.35 -21.90
N VAL A 941 -5.73 -1.93 -20.70
CA VAL A 941 -4.72 -1.78 -19.63
C VAL A 941 -3.95 -3.08 -19.40
N VAL A 942 -2.71 -2.97 -18.90
CA VAL A 942 -1.87 -4.16 -18.62
C VAL A 942 -2.29 -4.89 -17.32
N LYS A 943 -3.32 -4.40 -16.61
CA LYS A 943 -3.91 -4.97 -15.38
C LYS A 943 -5.42 -4.72 -15.33
N GLY A 944 -6.24 -5.78 -15.32
CA GLY A 944 -7.71 -5.65 -15.26
C GLY A 944 -8.54 -6.94 -15.15
N ALA A 945 -8.05 -8.10 -15.59
CA ALA A 945 -8.88 -9.32 -15.65
C ALA A 945 -9.44 -9.77 -14.28
N LYS A 946 -8.71 -9.53 -13.19
CA LYS A 946 -9.15 -9.85 -11.82
C LYS A 946 -10.31 -8.93 -11.42
N GLU A 947 -10.16 -7.64 -11.68
CA GLU A 947 -11.18 -6.62 -11.41
C GLU A 947 -12.47 -6.91 -12.19
N TYR A 948 -12.38 -7.26 -13.48
CA TYR A 948 -13.54 -7.63 -14.30
C TYR A 948 -14.25 -8.89 -13.78
N PHE A 949 -13.51 -9.94 -13.40
CA PHE A 949 -14.06 -11.15 -12.79
C PHE A 949 -14.85 -10.83 -11.52
N PHE A 950 -14.28 -10.05 -10.59
CA PHE A 950 -14.96 -9.71 -9.34
C PHE A 950 -16.18 -8.80 -9.55
N MET A 951 -16.11 -7.82 -10.46
CA MET A 951 -17.24 -6.94 -10.78
C MET A 951 -18.40 -7.74 -11.40
N SER A 952 -18.11 -8.67 -12.31
CA SER A 952 -19.10 -9.59 -12.90
C SER A 952 -19.71 -10.53 -11.85
N THR A 953 -18.86 -11.12 -11.01
CA THR A 953 -19.30 -12.02 -9.92
C THR A 953 -20.17 -11.30 -8.89
N LEU A 954 -19.84 -10.03 -8.58
CA LEU A 954 -20.60 -9.21 -7.65
C LEU A 954 -21.98 -8.86 -8.18
N LEU A 955 -22.09 -8.52 -9.47
CA LEU A 955 -23.37 -8.29 -10.14
C LEU A 955 -24.22 -9.57 -10.15
N ALA A 956 -23.62 -10.72 -10.45
CA ALA A 956 -24.30 -12.01 -10.44
C ALA A 956 -24.75 -12.44 -9.02
N LEU A 957 -24.00 -12.13 -7.97
CA LEU A 957 -24.41 -12.33 -6.57
C LEU A 957 -25.64 -11.48 -6.24
N VAL A 958 -25.64 -10.20 -6.62
CA VAL A 958 -26.79 -9.30 -6.44
C VAL A 958 -28.02 -9.81 -7.19
N LYS A 959 -27.87 -10.15 -8.47
CA LYS A 959 -28.95 -10.76 -9.28
C LYS A 959 -29.47 -12.05 -8.65
N ALA A 960 -28.60 -12.95 -8.18
CA ALA A 960 -28.99 -14.21 -7.55
C ALA A 960 -29.72 -14.00 -6.21
N LYS A 961 -29.45 -12.91 -5.49
CA LYS A 961 -30.18 -12.55 -4.27
C LYS A 961 -31.56 -11.93 -4.56
N LEU A 962 -31.67 -11.14 -5.62
CA LEU A 962 -32.95 -10.55 -6.08
C LEU A 962 -33.88 -11.60 -6.73
N TRP A 963 -33.33 -12.50 -7.54
CA TRP A 963 -34.09 -13.52 -8.28
C TRP A 963 -33.48 -14.93 -8.11
N PRO A 964 -33.64 -15.59 -6.93
CA PRO A 964 -33.00 -16.86 -6.62
C PRO A 964 -33.26 -18.00 -7.61
N VAL A 965 -34.43 -18.02 -8.24
CA VAL A 965 -34.83 -19.01 -9.27
C VAL A 965 -33.87 -19.00 -10.48
N GLN A 966 -33.26 -17.85 -10.78
CA GLN A 966 -32.33 -17.67 -11.90
C GLN A 966 -30.85 -17.68 -11.47
N ALA A 967 -30.53 -17.98 -10.20
CA ALA A 967 -29.16 -17.90 -9.67
C ALA A 967 -28.11 -18.69 -10.49
N ASN A 968 -28.47 -19.86 -11.04
CA ASN A 968 -27.56 -20.64 -11.88
C ASN A 968 -27.35 -20.02 -13.28
N VAL A 969 -28.32 -19.28 -13.81
CA VAL A 969 -28.17 -18.52 -15.06
C VAL A 969 -27.16 -17.39 -14.86
N TYR A 970 -27.24 -16.66 -13.74
CA TYR A 970 -26.31 -15.58 -13.43
C TYR A 970 -24.89 -16.07 -13.13
N LYS A 971 -24.72 -17.30 -12.59
CA LYS A 971 -23.40 -17.93 -12.46
C LYS A 971 -22.79 -18.21 -13.84
N GLN A 972 -23.58 -18.73 -14.79
CA GLN A 972 -23.14 -18.95 -16.17
C GLN A 972 -22.84 -17.62 -16.90
N GLU A 973 -23.62 -16.56 -16.64
CA GLU A 973 -23.40 -15.21 -17.17
C GLU A 973 -22.00 -14.66 -16.83
N VAL A 974 -21.43 -15.02 -15.66
CA VAL A 974 -20.04 -14.70 -15.28
C VAL A 974 -19.04 -15.55 -16.06
N VAL A 975 -19.30 -16.86 -16.19
CA VAL A 975 -18.45 -17.79 -16.97
C VAL A 975 -18.28 -17.29 -18.40
N ASP A 976 -19.40 -16.99 -19.07
CA ASP A 976 -19.45 -16.60 -20.47
C ASP A 976 -18.74 -15.26 -20.70
N ARG A 977 -19.01 -14.24 -19.87
CA ARG A 977 -18.31 -12.95 -19.89
C ARG A 977 -16.80 -13.09 -19.73
N VAL A 978 -16.35 -13.88 -18.77
CA VAL A 978 -14.92 -14.01 -18.45
C VAL A 978 -14.16 -14.77 -19.55
N ILE A 979 -14.81 -15.75 -20.19
CA ILE A 979 -14.27 -16.42 -21.38
C ILE A 979 -14.19 -15.43 -22.55
N TYR A 980 -15.27 -14.69 -22.85
CA TYR A 980 -15.30 -13.72 -23.95
C TYR A 980 -14.27 -12.59 -23.79
N PHE A 981 -14.15 -12.02 -22.59
CA PHE A 981 -13.13 -11.01 -22.27
C PHE A 981 -11.71 -11.54 -22.52
N ALA A 982 -11.42 -12.77 -22.08
CA ALA A 982 -10.11 -13.36 -22.25
C ALA A 982 -9.83 -13.73 -23.72
N GLN A 983 -10.79 -14.27 -24.46
CA GLN A 983 -10.68 -14.50 -25.90
C GLN A 983 -10.39 -13.20 -26.67
N THR A 984 -11.13 -12.13 -26.36
CA THR A 984 -10.92 -10.80 -26.95
C THR A 984 -9.53 -10.24 -26.62
N LEU A 985 -9.07 -10.42 -25.38
CA LEU A 985 -7.70 -10.09 -24.97
C LEU A 985 -6.65 -10.92 -25.71
N PHE A 986 -6.91 -12.21 -25.97
CA PHE A 986 -5.98 -13.08 -26.71
C PHE A 986 -5.89 -12.67 -28.18
N SER A 987 -7.02 -12.43 -28.86
CA SER A 987 -7.05 -11.95 -30.25
C SER A 987 -6.35 -10.60 -30.41
N ARG A 988 -6.54 -9.65 -29.48
CA ARG A 988 -5.79 -8.38 -29.46
C ARG A 988 -4.27 -8.57 -29.36
N HIS A 989 -3.82 -9.65 -28.73
CA HIS A 989 -2.40 -9.96 -28.55
C HIS A 989 -1.87 -10.98 -29.57
N ALA A 990 -2.69 -11.49 -30.50
CA ALA A 990 -2.31 -12.54 -31.47
C ALA A 990 -1.08 -12.15 -32.31
N ASN A 991 -1.05 -10.90 -32.81
CA ASN A 991 0.07 -10.36 -33.60
C ASN A 991 1.32 -10.03 -32.74
N CYS A 992 1.23 -10.17 -31.41
CA CYS A 992 2.37 -9.96 -30.53
C CYS A 992 3.09 -11.29 -30.28
N ALA A 993 4.27 -11.44 -30.86
CA ALA A 993 5.15 -12.62 -30.75
C ALA A 993 5.62 -12.96 -29.31
N HIS A 994 5.05 -12.35 -28.27
CA HIS A 994 5.18 -12.78 -26.89
C HIS A 994 4.24 -13.91 -26.50
N LEU A 995 3.22 -14.25 -27.31
CA LEU A 995 2.39 -15.44 -27.11
C LEU A 995 3.08 -16.74 -27.58
N GLY A 996 4.06 -16.63 -28.47
CA GLY A 996 4.70 -17.75 -29.16
C GLY A 996 3.79 -18.40 -30.21
N ASP A 997 4.28 -19.45 -30.86
CA ASP A 997 3.63 -20.09 -32.02
C ASP A 997 2.26 -20.71 -31.68
N ARG A 998 2.00 -20.97 -30.38
CA ARG A 998 0.70 -21.38 -29.85
C ARG A 998 -0.25 -20.19 -29.66
N GLY A 999 -0.27 -19.24 -30.61
CA GLY A 999 -0.83 -17.88 -30.43
C GLY A 999 -2.29 -17.79 -29.95
N GLN A 1000 -3.08 -18.85 -30.16
CA GLN A 1000 -4.50 -18.93 -29.79
C GLN A 1000 -4.79 -19.87 -28.59
N GLY A 1001 -3.77 -20.53 -28.01
CA GLY A 1001 -3.98 -21.56 -26.99
C GLY A 1001 -4.73 -22.77 -27.55
N CYS A 1002 -5.69 -23.32 -26.79
CA CYS A 1002 -6.63 -24.32 -27.32
C CYS A 1002 -7.81 -23.71 -28.10
N PHE A 1003 -7.91 -22.39 -28.18
CA PHE A 1003 -8.95 -21.68 -28.94
C PHE A 1003 -8.57 -21.55 -30.42
N GLY A 1004 -8.19 -22.68 -31.03
CA GLY A 1004 -8.09 -22.80 -32.49
C GLY A 1004 -9.43 -22.46 -33.15
N THR A 1005 -9.38 -22.14 -34.44
CA THR A 1005 -10.43 -21.45 -35.22
C THR A 1005 -11.84 -22.05 -35.19
N ASP A 1006 -12.01 -23.28 -34.75
CA ASP A 1006 -13.22 -24.06 -35.00
C ASP A 1006 -14.33 -23.84 -33.96
N GLN A 1007 -14.02 -23.25 -32.80
CA GLN A 1007 -15.05 -22.85 -31.81
C GLN A 1007 -15.80 -21.55 -32.20
N VAL A 1008 -15.37 -20.83 -33.24
CA VAL A 1008 -15.94 -19.52 -33.64
C VAL A 1008 -17.40 -19.62 -34.12
N ASN A 1009 -17.82 -20.78 -34.65
CA ASN A 1009 -19.15 -20.95 -35.26
C ASN A 1009 -20.10 -21.89 -34.48
N ALA A 1010 -19.67 -22.47 -33.35
CA ALA A 1010 -20.35 -23.59 -32.69
C ALA A 1010 -21.27 -23.20 -31.51
N GLY A 1011 -22.18 -22.25 -31.74
CA GLY A 1011 -23.49 -22.26 -31.06
C GLY A 1011 -23.70 -21.41 -29.80
N ARG A 1012 -23.91 -20.09 -29.99
CA ARG A 1012 -25.16 -19.40 -29.57
C ARG A 1012 -25.31 -18.03 -30.22
N LEU A 1013 -26.50 -17.45 -30.10
CA LEU A 1013 -26.88 -16.20 -30.79
C LEU A 1013 -26.00 -15.03 -30.33
N PRO A 1014 -25.67 -14.07 -31.22
CA PRO A 1014 -25.09 -12.81 -30.80
C PRO A 1014 -26.08 -12.04 -29.92
N LEU A 1015 -25.62 -11.58 -28.76
CA LEU A 1015 -26.30 -10.53 -28.02
C LEU A 1015 -26.27 -9.27 -28.90
N ARG A 1016 -27.40 -8.96 -29.55
CA ARG A 1016 -27.55 -7.75 -30.38
C ARG A 1016 -27.35 -6.51 -29.51
N ILE A 1017 -26.16 -5.92 -29.57
CA ILE A 1017 -26.03 -4.47 -29.40
C ILE A 1017 -26.76 -3.85 -30.59
N VAL A 1018 -27.96 -3.33 -30.35
CA VAL A 1018 -28.81 -2.80 -31.42
C VAL A 1018 -28.27 -1.43 -31.86
N HIS A 1019 -27.53 -1.41 -32.96
CA HIS A 1019 -27.26 -0.20 -33.74
C HIS A 1019 -28.40 0.03 -34.75
N SER A 1020 -29.55 0.46 -34.25
CA SER A 1020 -30.63 1.10 -35.03
C SER A 1020 -31.65 1.69 -34.05
N ALA A 1021 -32.21 2.85 -34.37
CA ALA A 1021 -33.46 3.28 -33.75
C ALA A 1021 -34.61 2.58 -34.46
N ASP A 1022 -35.52 1.91 -33.73
CA ASP A 1022 -36.93 2.31 -33.73
C ASP A 1022 -37.76 1.62 -32.63
N THR A 1023 -39.00 2.06 -32.47
CA THR A 1023 -39.90 1.72 -31.36
C THR A 1023 -40.64 0.39 -31.54
N LEU A 1024 -40.77 -0.45 -30.50
CA LEU A 1024 -42.06 -1.02 -29.99
C LEU A 1024 -41.94 -2.18 -28.95
N LEU A 1025 -42.83 -2.08 -27.95
CA LEU A 1025 -43.43 -3.00 -26.94
C LEU A 1025 -42.97 -4.48 -26.71
N TYR A 1026 -43.21 -4.91 -25.45
CA TYR A 1026 -42.96 -6.23 -24.84
C TYR A 1026 -43.89 -7.37 -25.32
N GLN A 1027 -43.38 -8.63 -25.29
CA GLN A 1027 -44.08 -9.80 -24.70
C GLN A 1027 -43.12 -11.00 -24.46
N VAL A 1028 -43.54 -11.98 -23.64
CA VAL A 1028 -42.72 -13.13 -23.16
C VAL A 1028 -43.50 -14.47 -23.27
N PRO A 1029 -42.91 -15.55 -23.82
CA PRO A 1029 -43.46 -16.92 -23.72
C PRO A 1029 -42.50 -17.97 -23.10
N SER A 1030 -43.00 -19.21 -22.95
CA SER A 1030 -42.47 -20.27 -22.06
C SER A 1030 -41.75 -21.44 -22.78
N MET A 1031 -41.38 -22.49 -22.02
CA MET A 1031 -40.53 -23.64 -22.39
C MET A 1031 -41.28 -24.82 -23.03
N THR A 1032 -40.58 -25.67 -23.80
CA THR A 1032 -40.86 -27.13 -23.90
C THR A 1032 -39.65 -27.97 -24.40
N SER A 1033 -39.63 -29.22 -23.95
CA SER A 1033 -38.72 -30.38 -24.15
C SER A 1033 -38.32 -30.84 -25.57
N GLY A 1034 -37.21 -31.60 -25.69
CA GLY A 1034 -37.00 -32.62 -26.75
C GLY A 1034 -35.53 -32.95 -27.13
N PRO A 1035 -35.05 -34.22 -27.07
CA PRO A 1035 -33.65 -34.59 -27.41
C PRO A 1035 -33.49 -35.61 -28.56
N GLY A 1036 -32.27 -35.73 -29.16
CA GLY A 1036 -31.92 -36.91 -29.98
C GLY A 1036 -30.63 -36.88 -30.83
N LEU A 1037 -29.69 -37.79 -30.49
CA LEU A 1037 -28.79 -38.58 -31.37
C LEU A 1037 -27.67 -37.93 -32.25
N ALA A 1038 -26.55 -38.68 -32.31
CA ALA A 1038 -25.36 -38.59 -33.20
C ALA A 1038 -24.57 -39.92 -33.04
N PRO A 1039 -23.43 -40.19 -33.73
CA PRO A 1039 -22.84 -39.66 -34.98
C PRO A 1039 -22.82 -40.77 -36.08
N PRO A 1040 -21.91 -40.78 -37.09
CA PRO A 1040 -20.60 -41.44 -36.91
C PRO A 1040 -19.39 -40.94 -37.76
N LEU A 1041 -18.17 -41.36 -37.35
CA LEU A 1041 -17.01 -41.89 -38.11
C LEU A 1041 -16.78 -41.50 -39.61
N ALA A 1042 -15.57 -41.27 -40.13
CA ALA A 1042 -14.16 -41.33 -39.63
C ALA A 1042 -13.26 -40.46 -40.61
N ALA A 1043 -11.93 -40.57 -40.81
CA ALA A 1043 -10.90 -41.56 -40.47
C ALA A 1043 -9.44 -41.00 -40.53
N ASP A 1044 -8.46 -41.89 -40.42
CA ASP A 1044 -6.98 -41.74 -40.40
C ASP A 1044 -6.37 -41.39 -41.79
N LEU A 1045 -5.06 -41.09 -42.02
CA LEU A 1045 -3.82 -41.74 -41.54
C LEU A 1045 -2.56 -40.83 -41.58
N ASN A 1046 -1.66 -41.09 -40.61
CA ASN A 1046 -0.17 -41.16 -40.60
C ASN A 1046 0.71 -40.35 -41.61
N GLY A 1047 1.90 -39.87 -41.20
CA GLY A 1047 2.57 -39.92 -39.89
C GLY A 1047 4.12 -39.95 -39.98
N ALA A 1048 4.80 -40.19 -38.84
CA ALA A 1048 6.20 -40.65 -38.68
C ALA A 1048 7.36 -39.72 -39.20
N LEU A 1049 8.53 -39.56 -38.55
CA LEU A 1049 9.06 -40.07 -37.27
C LEU A 1049 10.25 -39.18 -36.77
N GLN A 1050 10.86 -39.57 -35.64
CA GLN A 1050 12.19 -39.21 -35.11
C GLN A 1050 12.36 -37.91 -34.29
N SER A 1051 12.55 -38.10 -32.97
CA SER A 1051 13.37 -37.24 -32.10
C SER A 1051 14.87 -37.51 -32.33
N PRO A 1052 15.76 -36.70 -31.71
CA PRO A 1052 16.39 -37.23 -30.49
C PRO A 1052 16.56 -36.21 -29.35
N ASP A 1053 16.67 -36.73 -28.12
CA ASP A 1053 17.21 -36.03 -26.94
C ASP A 1053 18.75 -35.91 -27.04
N PHE A 1054 19.54 -35.28 -26.16
CA PHE A 1054 19.40 -34.66 -24.83
C PHE A 1054 20.50 -33.56 -24.72
N CYS A 1055 20.33 -32.50 -23.89
CA CYS A 1055 21.42 -31.98 -23.04
C CYS A 1055 21.03 -30.84 -22.06
N ILE A 1056 21.13 -31.20 -20.77
CA ILE A 1056 21.53 -30.47 -19.55
C ILE A 1056 21.93 -28.97 -19.67
N ALA A 1057 21.47 -28.16 -18.70
CA ALA A 1057 21.74 -26.72 -18.57
C ALA A 1057 22.82 -26.36 -17.52
N PRO A 1058 23.25 -25.08 -17.47
CA PRO A 1058 23.57 -24.40 -16.21
C PRO A 1058 22.69 -23.15 -15.94
N TYR A 1059 22.61 -22.72 -14.68
CA TYR A 1059 21.97 -21.45 -14.25
C TYR A 1059 22.94 -20.26 -14.32
N GLY A 1060 22.38 -19.07 -14.48
CA GLY A 1060 23.00 -17.79 -14.11
C GLY A 1060 21.93 -16.70 -13.92
N GLU A 1061 22.04 -15.93 -12.85
CA GLU A 1061 21.33 -14.66 -12.54
C GLU A 1061 19.79 -14.63 -12.52
N ILE A 1062 19.21 -14.06 -11.45
CA ILE A 1062 17.81 -13.62 -11.39
C ILE A 1062 17.77 -12.20 -10.82
N ASP A 1063 17.07 -11.33 -11.55
CA ASP A 1063 16.98 -9.88 -11.37
C ASP A 1063 16.21 -9.46 -10.07
N PRO A 1064 16.62 -8.36 -9.39
CA PRO A 1064 15.89 -7.78 -8.25
C PRO A 1064 14.46 -7.25 -8.51
N PHE A 1065 13.89 -7.29 -9.71
CA PHE A 1065 12.60 -6.64 -10.05
C PHE A 1065 11.29 -7.28 -9.54
N LEU A 1066 11.34 -8.34 -8.72
CA LEU A 1066 10.18 -9.20 -8.39
C LEU A 1066 9.13 -8.66 -7.36
N GLU A 1067 9.10 -7.35 -7.04
CA GLU A 1067 7.99 -6.74 -6.25
C GLU A 1067 6.87 -6.13 -7.13
N VAL A 1068 7.02 -6.09 -8.46
CA VAL A 1068 5.97 -5.61 -9.37
C VAL A 1068 5.03 -6.76 -9.77
N PHE A 1069 3.76 -6.64 -9.34
CA PHE A 1069 2.61 -7.56 -9.45
C PHE A 1069 2.39 -8.56 -8.32
N ASP A 1070 1.13 -8.58 -7.89
CA ASP A 1070 0.49 -9.76 -7.31
C ASP A 1070 -0.55 -10.27 -8.32
N TRP A 1071 -0.23 -11.39 -8.97
CA TRP A 1071 -1.12 -12.15 -9.87
C TRP A 1071 -1.19 -13.63 -9.42
N ALA A 1072 -0.66 -13.99 -8.25
CA ALA A 1072 -0.66 -15.37 -7.77
C ALA A 1072 -2.10 -15.94 -7.69
N ASP A 1073 -3.05 -15.05 -7.43
CA ASP A 1073 -4.48 -15.30 -7.23
C ASP A 1073 -5.25 -15.90 -8.41
N LEU A 1074 -4.80 -15.75 -9.65
CA LEU A 1074 -5.41 -16.45 -10.80
C LEU A 1074 -4.58 -17.66 -11.24
N THR A 1075 -3.34 -17.73 -10.78
CA THR A 1075 -2.29 -18.53 -11.43
C THR A 1075 -1.67 -19.58 -10.51
N GLY A 1076 -2.01 -19.53 -9.23
CA GLY A 1076 -1.70 -20.52 -8.18
C GLY A 1076 -2.84 -21.52 -7.93
N ILE A 1077 -3.65 -21.92 -8.93
CA ILE A 1077 -4.50 -23.11 -8.75
C ILE A 1077 -3.60 -24.35 -8.65
N THR A 1078 -3.26 -24.67 -7.41
CA THR A 1078 -2.36 -25.76 -7.04
C THR A 1078 -3.14 -26.80 -6.24
N LEU A 1079 -3.74 -27.74 -6.96
CA LEU A 1079 -3.94 -29.09 -6.46
C LEU A 1079 -2.81 -29.94 -7.00
N ASP A 1080 -2.13 -30.65 -6.11
CA ASP A 1080 -1.82 -32.08 -6.27
C ASP A 1080 -2.68 -32.80 -5.22
N GLU A 1081 -2.55 -34.12 -5.13
CA GLU A 1081 -3.59 -35.04 -4.64
C GLU A 1081 -3.83 -35.05 -3.11
#